data_AF-A0A346B1F3-F1
#
_entry.id   AF-A0A346B1F3-F1
#
_cell.length_a   1.000
_cell.length_b   1.000
_cell.length_c   1.000
_cell.angle_alpha   90.00
_cell.angle_beta   90.00
_cell.angle_gamma   90.00
#
_symmetry.space_group_name_H-M   'P 1'
#
loop_
_entity.id
_entity.type
_entity.pdbx_description
1 polymer ?
#
loop_
_entity_poly.entity_id
_entity_poly.type
_entity_poly.pdbx_seq_one_letter_code
_entity_poly.pdbx_strand_id
1 'polypeptide(L)'
;MKNVLEACVPRKSIKQGTFNPEIFTASLDPVIQYYHHTGNDYIDSLYTDAEMFFREATYPTDGLRQTVGSVFRRISGDSSVPAIYRLETSFGGGKTHTLIACVHIAYKGKELKNVTRDIVNEKYLPEPGSVIVVGIAGDNLSVQKVKGEQLIPYTIWGEMAYQIGGETLYTEVQGEAESMASPGKPFFDKVLGNKKIIIMLDELAQYAARLEAALPSKGADQLSAFLMSLNNYAKTHTGISVIVTLASAADAFSKQTKALTEKLNEIREKELSGDEAVAFAERANKSVMSVVSREATVVTPVQASEISRVLGKRLFESIDSEAAHGVMQAYTELYQRNMTLLPEEANNVNFQQRILENYPFHPKLVDFLNQKLALAENFQGTRGVLRVLALTVRAIWENKLPVYLIHASDIDLRKPAIVDEILGKTGSSDLRNVLNTDIGSIETKNLVGGKSQAQLADERNPHPDGIPMYELTWKTVFLNSLVGRAEGKRSKVFGINQRDAVFMTSSPRLTPTQVKTALDAITQDAFYLRCEDGKYFAHQDPTINSVLARIRQNVSSGEVHNKLKSIVSPMIQDDSIFHIEHDVHLPQDIPDNQERLTVAVVSLDVEEIDPMVFYETKGPNLPRTYQNMMVMLIPKTSHVLTNGNEMDLFENGNSIRANKNNVEVIARQVIAMQKLQANPQSFGINPSQLNDPEFIERKRDRELGLVSEVSNLYNSVYFAKGNNIEHSELRGTSTERGAAFLTQIVNILRTEGQILSDTEEFKTSELQSLAQQFFFRTKDHIKVRDVLQFLRTNRSWPMLPQKNILEKIVREGVKKGCWVIYKMSQHAEETQPEEIYTQEKTVSLDISLFNDGYSLMPVEKAKIRGWLDKDKVPSEKVKTALEEILQSNGDATVGSLISAVQTKYNNVGENQVKGCLREMVNTSAYSVYNGQAGQTERPEFIDSYDISFNDFESTDVIITKDAVSERGWSTTFTANTLLSGISAKDTAKKIYPLLNKLSSWYTRGKAKTNIKYLSFGGLQLPSGATLRVDFGNLTPRDIKELDEFFAILTHVAKLSDSTDAEIELDDTTDDSDELIKQLKM
;
A
#
# COMPACT_ATOMS: atom_id res chain seq x y z
N MET A 1 32.35 26.63 -40.05
CA MET A 1 31.76 27.42 -38.96
C MET A 1 32.62 27.20 -37.72
N LYS A 2 33.07 28.28 -37.06
CA LYS A 2 33.86 28.18 -35.82
C LYS A 2 32.93 28.00 -34.61
N ASN A 3 33.31 27.18 -33.63
CA ASN A 3 32.60 27.08 -32.36
C ASN A 3 33.05 28.18 -31.38
N VAL A 4 32.35 28.36 -30.24
CA VAL A 4 32.67 29.44 -29.29
C VAL A 4 34.06 29.31 -28.66
N LEU A 5 34.63 28.09 -28.57
CA LEU A 5 35.97 27.89 -28.03
C LEU A 5 37.05 28.46 -28.96
N GLU A 6 36.77 28.47 -30.27
CA GLU A 6 37.66 28.99 -31.32
C GLU A 6 37.44 30.49 -31.59
N ALA A 7 36.19 30.96 -31.44
CA ALA A 7 35.77 32.31 -31.79
C ALA A 7 35.84 33.31 -30.63
N CYS A 8 35.84 32.85 -29.38
CA CYS A 8 35.80 33.74 -28.21
C CYS A 8 36.97 33.46 -27.25
N VAL A 9 37.40 34.50 -26.52
CA VAL A 9 38.41 34.39 -25.46
C VAL A 9 37.80 34.88 -24.15
N PRO A 10 37.40 33.98 -23.21
CA PRO A 10 36.92 34.39 -21.90
C PRO A 10 37.99 35.10 -21.09
N ARG A 11 37.58 36.05 -20.23
CA ARG A 11 38.49 36.74 -19.31
C ARG A 11 39.24 35.78 -18.40
N LYS A 12 40.50 36.10 -18.09
CA LYS A 12 41.36 35.29 -17.20
C LYS A 12 40.69 34.92 -15.87
N SER A 13 40.00 35.86 -15.22
CA SER A 13 39.31 35.63 -13.94
C SER A 13 38.19 34.58 -14.03
N ILE A 14 37.51 34.47 -15.18
CA ILE A 14 36.48 33.45 -15.42
C ILE A 14 37.13 32.07 -15.61
N LYS A 15 38.22 32.00 -16.39
CA LYS A 15 38.98 30.75 -16.60
C LYS A 15 39.60 30.23 -15.29
N GLN A 16 40.11 31.12 -14.46
CA GLN A 16 40.75 30.80 -13.17
C GLN A 16 39.74 30.55 -12.05
N GLY A 17 38.48 30.92 -12.22
CA GLY A 17 37.47 30.80 -11.18
C GLY A 17 37.59 31.82 -10.05
N THR A 18 38.44 32.84 -10.20
CA THR A 18 38.63 33.95 -9.26
C THR A 18 37.68 35.13 -9.52
N PHE A 19 36.69 34.91 -10.41
CA PHE A 19 35.67 35.89 -10.75
C PHE A 19 34.86 36.29 -9.50
N ASN A 20 35.07 37.52 -9.02
CA ASN A 20 34.20 38.13 -8.01
C ASN A 20 33.06 38.89 -8.72
N PRO A 21 31.81 38.41 -8.64
CA PRO A 21 30.67 39.07 -9.26
C PRO A 21 30.35 40.43 -8.63
N GLU A 22 30.75 40.66 -7.37
CA GLU A 22 30.48 41.92 -6.66
C GLU A 22 31.28 43.09 -7.22
N ILE A 23 32.46 42.83 -7.82
CA ILE A 23 33.25 43.81 -8.58
C ILE A 23 32.44 44.40 -9.74
N PHE A 24 31.42 43.73 -10.24
CA PHE A 24 30.56 44.26 -11.29
C PHE A 24 29.43 45.17 -10.78
N THR A 25 29.38 45.41 -9.47
CA THR A 25 28.52 46.40 -8.84
C THR A 25 29.19 47.76 -8.87
N ALA A 26 28.90 48.53 -9.92
CA ALA A 26 29.27 49.93 -9.92
C ALA A 26 28.56 50.65 -8.76
N SER A 27 29.31 51.45 -8.00
CA SER A 27 28.79 52.41 -7.02
C SER A 27 29.36 53.78 -7.37
N LEU A 28 28.53 54.82 -7.29
CA LEU A 28 28.94 56.18 -7.62
C LEU A 28 29.85 56.79 -6.54
N ASP A 29 29.52 56.55 -5.27
CA ASP A 29 30.15 57.20 -4.12
C ASP A 29 31.69 56.99 -4.04
N PRO A 30 32.23 55.77 -4.22
CA PRO A 30 33.68 55.55 -4.21
C PRO A 30 34.42 56.33 -5.32
N VAL A 31 33.80 56.46 -6.50
CA VAL A 31 34.41 57.19 -7.63
C VAL A 31 34.43 58.69 -7.35
N ILE A 32 33.36 59.22 -6.74
CA ILE A 32 33.28 60.63 -6.35
C ILE A 32 34.30 60.93 -5.24
N GLN A 33 34.37 60.11 -4.20
CA GLN A 33 35.34 60.27 -3.12
C GLN A 33 36.79 60.22 -3.61
N TYR A 34 37.10 59.34 -4.57
CA TYR A 34 38.43 59.26 -5.19
C TYR A 34 38.88 60.60 -5.77
N TYR A 35 37.98 61.33 -6.45
CA TYR A 35 38.29 62.66 -6.99
C TYR A 35 38.27 63.78 -5.92
N HIS A 36 37.44 63.69 -4.87
CA HIS A 36 37.42 64.70 -3.81
C HIS A 36 38.60 64.61 -2.82
N HIS A 37 39.12 63.42 -2.52
CA HIS A 37 40.12 63.20 -1.46
C HIS A 37 41.56 63.01 -1.98
N THR A 38 41.89 63.43 -3.21
CA THR A 38 43.25 63.28 -3.78
C THR A 38 43.76 61.81 -3.77
N GLY A 39 42.88 60.86 -4.13
CA GLY A 39 43.29 59.55 -4.67
C GLY A 39 43.95 58.53 -3.74
N ASN A 40 43.75 58.57 -2.41
CA ASN A 40 44.55 57.77 -1.48
C ASN A 40 43.83 56.64 -0.71
N ASP A 41 42.61 56.25 -1.10
CA ASP A 41 41.96 55.06 -0.54
C ASP A 41 41.92 53.93 -1.57
N TYR A 42 42.35 52.74 -1.14
CA TYR A 42 42.48 51.53 -1.97
C TYR A 42 41.10 51.05 -2.45
N ILE A 43 40.68 51.54 -3.61
CA ILE A 43 39.40 51.22 -4.25
C ILE A 43 39.70 50.64 -5.62
N ASP A 44 39.01 49.53 -5.95
CA ASP A 44 39.03 48.82 -7.24
C ASP A 44 39.39 49.70 -8.45
N SER A 45 40.56 49.47 -9.04
CA SER A 45 41.09 50.28 -10.14
C SER A 45 40.19 50.27 -11.37
N LEU A 46 39.28 49.29 -11.52
CA LEU A 46 38.45 49.15 -12.71
C LEU A 46 37.44 50.30 -12.90
N TYR A 47 36.97 50.93 -11.83
CA TYR A 47 35.99 52.04 -11.87
C TYR A 47 36.55 53.39 -11.41
N THR A 48 37.69 53.41 -10.70
CA THR A 48 38.34 54.66 -10.30
C THR A 48 39.33 55.15 -11.36
N ASP A 49 39.95 54.24 -12.12
CA ASP A 49 40.73 54.58 -13.31
C ASP A 49 39.79 54.85 -14.50
N ALA A 50 39.75 56.11 -14.93
CA ALA A 50 38.88 56.55 -16.00
C ALA A 50 39.15 55.82 -17.33
N GLU A 51 40.41 55.51 -17.65
CA GLU A 51 40.75 54.85 -18.91
C GLU A 51 40.35 53.38 -18.91
N MET A 52 40.62 52.66 -17.80
CA MET A 52 40.15 51.29 -17.61
C MET A 52 38.63 51.22 -17.60
N PHE A 53 37.95 52.18 -16.98
CA PHE A 53 36.49 52.23 -16.97
C PHE A 53 35.91 52.24 -18.39
N PHE A 54 36.36 53.14 -19.27
CA PHE A 54 35.85 53.23 -20.63
C PHE A 54 36.29 52.06 -21.53
N ARG A 55 37.50 51.50 -21.33
CA ARG A 55 38.01 50.40 -22.15
C ARG A 55 37.48 49.03 -21.76
N GLU A 56 37.37 48.76 -20.47
CA GLU A 56 37.15 47.43 -19.91
C GLU A 56 35.80 47.29 -19.19
N ALA A 57 35.39 48.30 -18.42
CA ALA A 57 34.21 48.20 -17.56
C ALA A 57 32.90 48.57 -18.26
N THR A 58 32.93 49.62 -19.09
CA THR A 58 31.75 50.21 -19.73
C THR A 58 31.64 49.77 -21.18
N TYR A 59 30.40 49.60 -21.65
CA TYR A 59 30.09 49.46 -23.07
C TYR A 59 29.31 50.72 -23.51
N PRO A 60 29.65 51.33 -24.67
CA PRO A 60 28.99 52.55 -25.13
C PRO A 60 27.61 52.23 -25.71
N THR A 61 26.63 52.01 -24.84
CA THR A 61 25.22 51.82 -25.23
C THR A 61 24.61 53.10 -25.77
N ASP A 62 23.59 53.00 -26.60
CA ASP A 62 22.92 54.15 -27.19
C ASP A 62 22.35 55.10 -26.12
N GLY A 63 21.75 54.55 -25.06
CA GLY A 63 21.26 55.34 -23.93
C GLY A 63 22.38 56.06 -23.15
N LEU A 64 23.56 55.44 -23.02
CA LEU A 64 24.73 56.09 -22.42
C LEU A 64 25.25 57.21 -23.32
N ARG A 65 25.42 56.95 -24.62
CA ARG A 65 25.88 57.96 -25.60
C ARG A 65 24.96 59.17 -25.63
N GLN A 66 23.65 58.93 -25.71
CA GLN A 66 22.63 59.98 -25.73
C GLN A 66 22.69 60.83 -24.45
N THR A 67 22.74 60.18 -23.29
CA THR A 67 22.75 60.89 -22.00
C THR A 67 24.04 61.68 -21.84
N VAL A 68 25.20 61.01 -21.88
CA VAL A 68 26.51 61.63 -21.66
C VAL A 68 26.77 62.74 -22.68
N GLY A 69 26.48 62.47 -23.96
CA GLY A 69 26.61 63.47 -25.02
C GLY A 69 25.75 64.71 -24.78
N SER A 70 24.51 64.55 -24.32
CA SER A 70 23.61 65.69 -24.06
C SER A 70 23.99 66.45 -22.78
N VAL A 71 24.45 65.76 -21.73
CA VAL A 71 25.00 66.37 -20.51
C VAL A 71 26.15 67.30 -20.87
N PHE A 72 27.16 66.82 -21.61
CA PHE A 72 28.32 67.65 -21.94
C PHE A 72 28.03 68.74 -22.98
N ARG A 73 27.04 68.56 -23.85
CA ARG A 73 26.47 69.65 -24.65
C ARG A 73 25.90 70.75 -23.76
N ARG A 74 25.08 70.40 -22.76
CA ARG A 74 24.50 71.37 -21.81
C ARG A 74 25.60 72.11 -21.03
N ILE A 75 26.62 71.38 -20.56
CA ILE A 75 27.79 71.95 -19.86
C ILE A 75 28.58 72.91 -20.76
N SER A 76 28.63 72.66 -22.08
CA SER A 76 29.27 73.56 -23.05
C SER A 76 28.47 74.84 -23.36
N GLY A 77 27.25 74.98 -22.84
CA GLY A 77 26.39 76.15 -23.04
C GLY A 77 25.21 75.92 -24.00
N ASP A 78 25.02 74.70 -24.52
CA ASP A 78 23.93 74.38 -25.44
C ASP A 78 22.58 74.32 -24.72
N SER A 79 21.71 75.30 -24.97
CA SER A 79 20.37 75.37 -24.37
C SER A 79 19.33 74.53 -25.11
N SER A 80 19.66 73.93 -26.27
CA SER A 80 18.74 73.11 -27.05
C SER A 80 18.53 71.71 -26.47
N VAL A 81 19.38 71.30 -25.53
CA VAL A 81 19.30 70.01 -24.85
C VAL A 81 18.68 70.15 -23.45
N PRO A 82 17.96 69.12 -22.96
CA PRO A 82 17.36 69.13 -21.64
C PRO A 82 18.39 69.40 -20.53
N ALA A 83 17.96 70.15 -19.51
CA ALA A 83 18.76 70.37 -18.30
C ALA A 83 18.65 69.20 -17.31
N ILE A 84 17.57 68.40 -17.38
CA ILE A 84 17.30 67.31 -16.44
C ILE A 84 17.07 65.98 -17.15
N TYR A 85 17.79 64.96 -16.70
CA TYR A 85 17.65 63.58 -17.15
C TYR A 85 17.16 62.70 -16.00
N ARG A 86 16.15 61.88 -16.27
CA ARG A 86 15.73 60.80 -15.38
C ARG A 86 16.22 59.48 -15.96
N LEU A 87 17.09 58.80 -15.22
CA LEU A 87 17.54 57.46 -15.58
C LEU A 87 16.61 56.40 -14.99
N GLU A 88 15.97 55.64 -15.86
CA GLU A 88 15.14 54.50 -15.48
C GLU A 88 15.87 53.18 -15.72
N THR A 89 15.66 52.21 -14.83
CA THR A 89 16.14 50.84 -15.02
C THR A 89 15.06 49.95 -15.57
N SER A 90 15.31 49.36 -16.73
CA SER A 90 14.56 48.20 -17.23
C SER A 90 15.18 46.87 -16.78
N PHE A 91 16.50 46.86 -16.51
CA PHE A 91 17.26 45.64 -16.23
C PHE A 91 18.33 45.82 -15.13
N GLY A 92 18.16 46.77 -14.21
CA GLY A 92 19.11 46.95 -13.09
C GLY A 92 20.56 47.24 -13.50
N GLY A 93 20.82 47.75 -14.71
CA GLY A 93 22.16 48.00 -15.23
C GLY A 93 22.24 49.29 -16.05
N GLY A 94 23.38 49.98 -15.97
CA GLY A 94 23.69 51.14 -16.80
C GLY A 94 23.55 52.52 -16.13
N LYS A 95 22.67 52.70 -15.13
CA LYS A 95 22.50 54.02 -14.45
C LYS A 95 23.81 54.49 -13.83
N THR A 96 24.37 53.69 -12.93
CA THR A 96 25.61 54.02 -12.25
C THR A 96 26.78 54.12 -13.23
N HIS A 97 26.81 53.35 -14.32
CA HIS A 97 27.80 53.51 -15.39
C HIS A 97 27.67 54.85 -16.11
N THR A 98 26.45 55.31 -16.40
CA THR A 98 26.22 56.63 -16.98
C THR A 98 26.65 57.74 -16.02
N LEU A 99 26.35 57.60 -14.72
CA LEU A 99 26.81 58.55 -13.69
C LEU A 99 28.34 58.58 -13.61
N ILE A 100 29.00 57.43 -13.46
CA ILE A 100 30.47 57.31 -13.41
C ILE A 100 31.12 57.86 -14.69
N ALA A 101 30.53 57.59 -15.87
CA ALA A 101 31.01 58.15 -17.14
C ALA A 101 30.98 59.69 -17.12
N CYS A 102 29.90 60.29 -16.61
CA CYS A 102 29.80 61.74 -16.41
C CYS A 102 30.83 62.25 -15.40
N VAL A 103 31.06 61.53 -14.29
CA VAL A 103 32.08 61.92 -13.28
C VAL A 103 33.46 61.96 -13.91
N HIS A 104 33.90 60.87 -14.55
CA HIS A 104 35.22 60.81 -15.17
C HIS A 104 35.40 61.90 -16.23
N ILE A 105 34.42 62.11 -17.12
CA ILE A 105 34.53 63.12 -18.17
C ILE A 105 34.49 64.53 -17.59
N ALA A 106 33.75 64.79 -16.50
CA ALA A 106 33.74 66.11 -15.86
C ALA A 106 35.10 66.47 -15.24
N TYR A 107 35.75 65.51 -14.56
CA TYR A 107 37.05 65.72 -13.93
C TYR A 107 38.22 65.71 -14.93
N LYS A 108 38.23 64.75 -15.87
CA LYS A 108 39.36 64.51 -16.79
C LYS A 108 39.20 65.14 -18.17
N GLY A 109 37.97 65.41 -18.59
CA GLY A 109 37.67 66.16 -19.82
C GLY A 109 38.44 65.66 -21.05
N LYS A 110 39.17 66.58 -21.69
CA LYS A 110 39.98 66.32 -22.89
C LYS A 110 41.07 65.25 -22.73
N GLU A 111 41.50 64.91 -21.50
CA GLU A 111 42.46 63.80 -21.27
C GLU A 111 41.88 62.47 -21.78
N LEU A 112 40.56 62.29 -21.76
CA LEU A 112 39.88 61.04 -22.12
C LEU A 112 39.50 60.94 -23.60
N LYS A 113 39.89 61.90 -24.44
CA LYS A 113 39.46 61.99 -25.85
C LYS A 113 39.67 60.72 -26.68
N ASN A 114 40.62 59.87 -26.31
CA ASN A 114 40.93 58.64 -27.05
C ASN A 114 39.97 57.50 -26.72
N VAL A 115 39.43 57.48 -25.50
CA VAL A 115 38.56 56.40 -25.00
C VAL A 115 37.08 56.78 -24.99
N THR A 116 36.74 58.05 -25.20
CA THR A 116 35.36 58.56 -25.19
C THR A 116 34.82 58.94 -26.58
N ARG A 117 35.56 58.67 -27.67
CA ARG A 117 35.18 59.07 -29.05
C ARG A 117 33.81 58.54 -29.48
N ASP A 118 33.49 57.31 -29.08
CA ASP A 118 32.22 56.66 -29.41
C ASP A 118 31.08 57.08 -28.47
N ILE A 119 31.36 57.92 -27.46
CA ILE A 119 30.43 58.34 -26.42
C ILE A 119 30.06 59.82 -26.54
N VAL A 120 31.07 60.70 -26.66
CA VAL A 120 30.89 62.15 -26.73
C VAL A 120 31.83 62.74 -27.77
N ASN A 121 31.33 63.71 -28.55
CA ASN A 121 32.15 64.42 -29.53
C ASN A 121 33.21 65.26 -28.81
N GLU A 122 34.46 65.21 -29.30
CA GLU A 122 35.62 65.91 -28.70
C GLU A 122 35.37 67.41 -28.47
N LYS A 123 34.57 68.07 -29.31
CA LYS A 123 34.25 69.51 -29.16
C LYS A 123 33.45 69.85 -27.90
N TYR A 124 32.78 68.87 -27.30
CA TYR A 124 31.99 69.04 -26.07
C TYR A 124 32.73 68.58 -24.81
N LEU A 125 33.96 68.03 -24.94
CA LEU A 125 34.77 67.66 -23.79
C LEU A 125 35.24 68.92 -23.05
N PRO A 126 35.02 69.01 -21.72
CA PRO A 126 35.48 70.15 -20.93
C PRO A 126 37.02 70.13 -20.76
N GLU A 127 37.58 71.26 -20.32
CA GLU A 127 38.96 71.25 -19.80
C GLU A 127 39.00 70.45 -18.49
N PRO A 128 40.08 69.71 -18.19
CA PRO A 128 40.22 68.99 -16.92
C PRO A 128 39.98 69.90 -15.72
N GLY A 129 39.17 69.45 -14.77
CA GLY A 129 38.80 70.20 -13.55
C GLY A 129 37.90 71.43 -13.77
N SER A 130 37.40 71.68 -14.99
CA SER A 130 36.56 72.87 -15.27
C SER A 130 35.07 72.70 -14.96
N VAL A 131 34.65 71.51 -14.52
CA VAL A 131 33.25 71.18 -14.20
C VAL A 131 33.18 70.68 -12.77
N ILE A 132 32.28 71.26 -11.98
CA ILE A 132 31.99 70.83 -10.62
C ILE A 132 31.01 69.67 -10.68
N VAL A 133 31.32 68.59 -9.96
CA VAL A 133 30.45 67.44 -9.83
C VAL A 133 29.87 67.43 -8.43
N VAL A 134 28.55 67.38 -8.34
CA VAL A 134 27.83 67.11 -7.08
C VAL A 134 27.21 65.74 -7.22
N GLY A 135 27.55 64.82 -6.33
CA GLY A 135 26.92 63.51 -6.28
C GLY A 135 26.37 63.22 -4.92
N ILE A 136 25.08 62.94 -4.88
CA ILE A 136 24.33 62.67 -3.65
C ILE A 136 23.74 61.27 -3.77
N ALA A 137 24.23 60.36 -2.93
CA ALA A 137 23.73 59.00 -2.81
C ALA A 137 22.57 58.98 -1.80
N GLY A 138 21.34 58.93 -2.31
CA GLY A 138 20.10 59.03 -1.54
C GLY A 138 19.78 57.83 -0.66
N ASP A 139 20.52 56.73 -0.76
CA ASP A 139 20.47 55.54 0.11
C ASP A 139 21.39 55.65 1.34
N ASN A 140 22.47 56.43 1.22
CA ASN A 140 23.51 56.61 2.24
C ASN A 140 23.44 57.96 2.96
N LEU A 141 22.90 59.01 2.33
CA LEU A 141 22.80 60.33 2.96
C LEU A 141 21.94 60.27 4.22
N SER A 142 22.43 60.78 5.34
CA SER A 142 21.60 60.93 6.55
C SER A 142 20.54 62.01 6.33
N VAL A 143 19.37 61.87 6.95
CA VAL A 143 18.32 62.92 6.96
C VAL A 143 18.42 63.85 8.17
N GLN A 144 19.29 63.49 9.14
CA GLN A 144 19.53 64.23 10.37
C GLN A 144 21.03 64.23 10.73
N LYS A 145 21.50 65.30 11.35
CA LYS A 145 22.86 65.44 11.86
C LYS A 145 22.81 65.76 13.35
N VAL A 146 23.64 65.08 14.13
CA VAL A 146 23.77 65.33 15.58
C VAL A 146 24.60 66.61 15.78
N LYS A 147 24.05 67.59 16.51
CA LYS A 147 24.70 68.83 16.91
C LYS A 147 24.51 69.02 18.42
N GLY A 148 25.45 68.49 19.21
CA GLY A 148 25.30 68.40 20.66
C GLY A 148 24.16 67.44 21.04
N GLU A 149 23.25 67.87 21.91
CA GLU A 149 22.03 67.12 22.28
C GLU A 149 20.90 67.24 21.23
N GLN A 150 21.06 68.08 20.21
CA GLN A 150 20.03 68.36 19.22
C GLN A 150 20.25 67.59 17.92
N LEU A 151 19.17 67.03 17.36
CA LEU A 151 19.13 66.51 15.99
C LEU A 151 18.67 67.64 15.06
N ILE A 152 19.55 68.09 14.17
CA ILE A 152 19.21 69.06 13.11
C ILE A 152 18.97 68.33 11.78
N PRO A 153 18.11 68.85 10.88
CA PRO A 153 17.92 68.27 9.56
C PRO A 153 19.22 68.26 8.76
N TYR A 154 19.49 67.17 8.04
CA TYR A 154 20.55 67.10 7.04
C TYR A 154 19.93 66.95 5.65
N THR A 155 20.01 68.02 4.86
CA THR A 155 19.23 68.18 3.62
C THR A 155 20.09 67.98 2.38
N ILE A 156 19.50 67.52 1.28
CA ILE A 156 20.21 67.39 -0.01
C ILE A 156 20.74 68.73 -0.54
N TRP A 157 20.05 69.84 -0.25
CA TRP A 157 20.52 71.16 -0.68
C TRP A 157 21.67 71.66 0.20
N GLY A 158 21.66 71.35 1.50
CA GLY A 158 22.81 71.58 2.36
C GLY A 158 24.03 70.80 1.90
N GLU A 159 23.88 69.50 1.61
CA GLU A 159 24.94 68.66 1.03
C GLU A 159 25.45 69.23 -0.30
N MET A 160 24.55 69.67 -1.18
CA MET A 160 24.92 70.30 -2.45
C MET A 160 25.76 71.57 -2.25
N ALA A 161 25.39 72.43 -1.30
CA ALA A 161 26.17 73.64 -0.99
C ALA A 161 27.57 73.29 -0.46
N TYR A 162 27.66 72.27 0.39
CA TYR A 162 28.92 71.77 0.93
C TYR A 162 29.84 71.22 -0.17
N GLN A 163 29.34 70.37 -1.07
CA GLN A 163 30.17 69.80 -2.15
C GLN A 163 30.65 70.86 -3.16
N ILE A 164 29.87 71.93 -3.39
CA ILE A 164 30.23 72.97 -4.38
C ILE A 164 31.28 73.95 -3.85
N GLY A 165 31.21 74.33 -2.58
CA GLY A 165 32.05 75.42 -2.04
C GLY A 165 32.63 75.16 -0.65
N GLY A 166 32.60 73.92 -0.18
CA GLY A 166 33.14 73.51 1.11
C GLY A 166 32.43 74.15 2.31
N GLU A 167 33.13 74.15 3.44
CA GLU A 167 32.62 74.72 4.69
C GLU A 167 32.30 76.22 4.58
N THR A 168 33.11 76.97 3.82
CA THR A 168 32.91 78.42 3.62
C THR A 168 31.55 78.72 2.99
N LEU A 169 31.22 78.07 1.87
CA LEU A 169 29.93 78.28 1.21
C LEU A 169 28.77 77.75 2.07
N TYR A 170 28.96 76.62 2.75
CA TYR A 170 27.94 76.05 3.62
C TYR A 170 27.55 77.01 4.76
N THR A 171 28.53 77.59 5.47
CA THR A 171 28.28 78.58 6.53
C THR A 171 27.57 79.83 5.98
N GLU A 172 27.94 80.26 4.78
CA GLU A 172 27.35 81.42 4.11
C GLU A 172 25.87 81.26 3.74
N VAL A 173 25.37 80.03 3.60
CA VAL A 173 23.95 79.71 3.35
C VAL A 173 23.33 78.90 4.48
N GLN A 174 23.95 78.89 5.67
CA GLN A 174 23.59 77.99 6.78
C GLN A 174 22.10 78.06 7.15
N GLY A 175 21.51 79.26 7.15
CA GLY A 175 20.09 79.45 7.47
C GLY A 175 19.14 78.73 6.50
N GLU A 176 19.50 78.60 5.23
CA GLU A 176 18.74 77.85 4.22
C GLU A 176 19.17 76.38 4.18
N ALA A 177 20.46 76.09 4.38
CA ALA A 177 21.01 74.73 4.38
C ALA A 177 20.52 73.85 5.54
N GLU A 178 20.37 74.42 6.75
CA GLU A 178 19.87 73.74 7.96
C GLU A 178 18.32 73.85 8.11
N SER A 179 17.62 74.48 7.16
CA SER A 179 16.16 74.64 7.19
C SER A 179 15.43 73.37 6.76
N MET A 180 14.24 73.12 7.34
CA MET A 180 13.31 72.07 6.89
C MET A 180 12.47 72.48 5.66
N ALA A 181 12.54 73.74 5.25
CA ALA A 181 11.83 74.25 4.08
C ALA A 181 12.76 74.35 2.86
N SER A 182 12.24 74.03 1.67
CA SER A 182 12.99 74.16 0.41
C SER A 182 13.54 75.57 0.23
N PRO A 183 14.82 75.72 -0.18
CA PRO A 183 15.41 77.02 -0.45
C PRO A 183 14.76 77.72 -1.66
N GLY A 184 14.85 79.06 -1.68
CA GLY A 184 14.37 79.91 -2.77
C GLY A 184 15.46 80.25 -3.80
N LYS A 185 15.14 81.16 -4.75
CA LYS A 185 16.08 81.62 -5.78
C LYS A 185 17.42 82.16 -5.25
N PRO A 186 17.48 82.98 -4.16
CA PRO A 186 18.73 83.54 -3.66
C PRO A 186 19.79 82.48 -3.29
N PHE A 187 19.33 81.35 -2.74
CA PHE A 187 20.17 80.18 -2.49
C PHE A 187 20.87 79.69 -3.76
N PHE A 188 20.09 79.47 -4.83
CA PHE A 188 20.62 78.95 -6.10
C PHE A 188 21.56 79.95 -6.79
N ASP A 189 21.28 81.25 -6.72
CA ASP A 189 22.17 82.30 -7.24
C ASP A 189 23.54 82.28 -6.55
N LYS A 190 23.55 82.04 -5.24
CA LYS A 190 24.78 81.98 -4.44
C LYS A 190 25.54 80.65 -4.63
N VAL A 191 24.82 79.53 -4.59
CA VAL A 191 25.40 78.18 -4.66
C VAL A 191 25.80 77.81 -6.08
N LEU A 192 24.90 77.94 -7.06
CA LEU A 192 25.12 77.52 -8.45
C LEU A 192 25.73 78.65 -9.29
N GLY A 193 25.06 79.80 -9.38
CA GLY A 193 25.50 80.95 -10.16
C GLY A 193 25.92 80.59 -11.61
N ASN A 194 27.04 81.17 -12.08
CA ASN A 194 27.58 80.93 -13.43
C ASN A 194 28.54 79.73 -13.52
N LYS A 195 28.58 78.86 -12.49
CA LYS A 195 29.49 77.71 -12.46
C LYS A 195 29.00 76.62 -13.42
N LYS A 196 29.92 75.84 -13.99
CA LYS A 196 29.59 74.61 -14.74
C LYS A 196 29.41 73.46 -13.76
N ILE A 197 28.19 72.93 -13.62
CA ILE A 197 27.86 71.97 -12.58
C ILE A 197 27.07 70.78 -13.16
N ILE A 198 27.49 69.57 -12.81
CA ILE A 198 26.68 68.36 -12.97
C ILE A 198 26.19 67.93 -11.59
N ILE A 199 24.88 67.88 -11.40
CA ILE A 199 24.23 67.44 -10.16
C ILE A 199 23.67 66.04 -10.39
N MET A 200 24.14 65.06 -9.62
CA MET A 200 23.72 63.67 -9.69
C MET A 200 23.01 63.30 -8.40
N LEU A 201 21.73 62.96 -8.48
CA LEU A 201 20.91 62.50 -7.37
C LEU A 201 20.62 61.01 -7.58
N ASP A 202 21.41 60.14 -6.96
CA ASP A 202 21.28 58.69 -7.06
C ASP A 202 20.33 58.17 -5.97
N GLU A 203 19.51 57.16 -6.27
CA GLU A 203 18.57 56.50 -5.34
C GLU A 203 17.66 57.50 -4.57
N LEU A 204 17.19 58.54 -5.27
CA LEU A 204 16.40 59.63 -4.67
C LEU A 204 15.11 59.13 -3.99
N ALA A 205 14.56 58.02 -4.47
CA ALA A 205 13.41 57.33 -3.88
C ALA A 205 13.64 56.92 -2.41
N GLN A 206 14.82 56.40 -2.09
CA GLN A 206 15.14 55.95 -0.73
C GLN A 206 15.30 57.14 0.21
N TYR A 207 15.89 58.23 -0.28
CA TYR A 207 15.98 59.47 0.48
C TYR A 207 14.59 60.05 0.74
N ALA A 208 13.71 60.10 -0.27
CA ALA A 208 12.34 60.59 -0.13
C ALA A 208 11.55 59.84 0.95
N ALA A 209 11.63 58.50 0.97
CA ALA A 209 10.97 57.69 1.98
C ALA A 209 11.50 57.94 3.40
N ARG A 210 12.83 58.05 3.57
CA ARG A 210 13.45 58.35 4.88
C ARG A 210 13.17 59.77 5.35
N LEU A 211 13.14 60.75 4.43
CA LEU A 211 12.81 62.13 4.73
C LEU A 211 11.33 62.26 5.14
N GLU A 212 10.41 61.56 4.47
CA GLU A 212 9.00 61.52 4.84
C GLU A 212 8.78 60.83 6.21
N ALA A 213 9.61 59.83 6.54
CA ALA A 213 9.59 59.21 7.87
C ALA A 213 10.07 60.17 8.97
N ALA A 214 11.12 60.95 8.70
CA ALA A 214 11.65 61.97 9.62
C ALA A 214 10.73 63.21 9.72
N LEU A 215 9.98 63.52 8.67
CA LEU A 215 9.09 64.68 8.55
C LEU A 215 7.71 64.25 8.02
N PRO A 216 6.85 63.65 8.87
CA PRO A 216 5.55 63.15 8.44
C PRO A 216 4.69 64.24 7.79
N SER A 217 4.15 63.95 6.59
CA SER A 217 3.28 64.83 5.80
C SER A 217 3.93 66.13 5.33
N LYS A 218 5.26 66.24 5.37
CA LYS A 218 6.01 67.44 4.93
C LYS A 218 7.27 67.11 4.14
N GLY A 219 7.96 66.01 4.46
CA GLY A 219 9.27 65.69 3.90
C GLY A 219 9.25 65.57 2.37
N ALA A 220 8.35 64.76 1.83
CA ALA A 220 8.22 64.54 0.40
C ALA A 220 7.75 65.79 -0.36
N ASP A 221 6.91 66.63 0.25
CA ASP A 221 6.46 67.90 -0.32
C ASP A 221 7.60 68.93 -0.41
N GLN A 222 8.44 69.03 0.63
CA GLN A 222 9.60 69.93 0.62
C GLN A 222 10.67 69.49 -0.38
N LEU A 223 10.92 68.17 -0.49
CA LEU A 223 11.79 67.62 -1.51
C LEU A 223 11.26 67.89 -2.93
N SER A 224 9.96 67.73 -3.13
CA SER A 224 9.30 68.04 -4.40
C SER A 224 9.43 69.53 -4.76
N ALA A 225 9.23 70.43 -3.79
CA ALA A 225 9.40 71.88 -3.97
C ALA A 225 10.86 72.26 -4.32
N PHE A 226 11.85 71.61 -3.70
CA PHE A 226 13.26 71.80 -4.02
C PHE A 226 13.57 71.38 -5.45
N LEU A 227 13.12 70.19 -5.87
CA LEU A 227 13.35 69.69 -7.22
C LEU A 227 12.68 70.58 -8.29
N MET A 228 11.48 71.10 -8.01
CA MET A 228 10.83 72.09 -8.88
C MET A 228 11.68 73.36 -9.02
N SER A 229 12.15 73.90 -7.90
CA SER A 229 12.96 75.12 -7.89
C SER A 229 14.31 74.93 -8.59
N LEU A 230 15.00 73.83 -8.29
CA LEU A 230 16.26 73.45 -8.94
C LEU A 230 16.07 73.30 -10.45
N ASN A 231 14.98 72.68 -10.88
CA ASN A 231 14.69 72.47 -12.29
C ASN A 231 14.41 73.77 -13.04
N ASN A 232 13.58 74.64 -12.48
CA ASN A 232 13.33 75.97 -13.03
C ASN A 232 14.63 76.78 -13.14
N TYR A 233 15.51 76.66 -12.14
CA TYR A 233 16.81 77.31 -12.15
C TYR A 233 17.72 76.74 -13.25
N ALA A 234 17.89 75.42 -13.31
CA ALA A 234 18.74 74.73 -14.28
C ALA A 234 18.27 74.92 -15.72
N LYS A 235 16.96 75.09 -15.97
CA LYS A 235 16.42 75.41 -17.31
C LYS A 235 16.85 76.80 -17.79
N THR A 236 16.82 77.79 -16.89
CA THR A 236 17.10 79.20 -17.21
C THR A 236 18.58 79.56 -17.19
N HIS A 237 19.44 78.69 -16.65
CA HIS A 237 20.90 78.88 -16.61
C HIS A 237 21.60 77.78 -17.45
N THR A 238 22.48 78.21 -18.36
CA THR A 238 23.31 77.27 -19.13
C THR A 238 24.48 76.78 -18.29
N GLY A 239 25.09 75.63 -18.64
CA GLY A 239 26.19 75.08 -17.85
C GLY A 239 25.78 74.22 -16.64
N ILE A 240 24.47 74.03 -16.41
CA ILE A 240 23.94 73.18 -15.33
C ILE A 240 23.22 71.97 -15.94
N SER A 241 23.57 70.77 -15.47
CA SER A 241 22.90 69.52 -15.84
C SER A 241 22.55 68.74 -14.58
N VAL A 242 21.32 68.23 -14.48
CA VAL A 242 20.82 67.43 -13.36
C VAL A 242 20.50 66.02 -13.85
N ILE A 243 21.01 65.01 -13.18
CA ILE A 243 20.74 63.60 -13.45
C ILE A 243 20.13 62.99 -12.20
N VAL A 244 18.95 62.39 -12.33
CA VAL A 244 18.23 61.77 -11.22
C VAL A 244 18.04 60.29 -11.54
N THR A 245 18.38 59.40 -10.61
CA THR A 245 18.02 57.99 -10.73
C THR A 245 16.83 57.68 -9.84
N LEU A 246 15.87 57.00 -10.45
CA LEU A 246 14.66 56.56 -9.79
C LEU A 246 14.53 55.09 -10.13
N ALA A 247 14.61 54.23 -9.12
CA ALA A 247 14.18 52.85 -9.29
C ALA A 247 12.66 52.85 -9.57
N SER A 248 12.20 51.96 -10.44
CA SER A 248 10.76 51.80 -10.67
C SER A 248 10.08 51.49 -9.33
N ALA A 249 8.85 51.94 -9.09
CA ALA A 249 8.14 51.66 -7.83
C ALA A 249 8.10 50.15 -7.53
N ALA A 250 8.04 49.31 -8.56
CA ALA A 250 8.12 47.87 -8.45
C ALA A 250 9.53 47.38 -8.06
N ASP A 251 10.62 47.88 -8.65
CA ASP A 251 11.98 47.41 -8.36
C ASP A 251 12.56 47.93 -7.04
N ALA A 252 12.26 49.17 -6.66
CA ALA A 252 12.83 49.82 -5.47
C ALA A 252 12.36 49.17 -4.16
N PHE A 253 11.10 48.70 -4.14
CA PHE A 253 10.40 48.35 -2.91
C PHE A 253 10.12 46.86 -2.75
N SER A 254 10.17 46.06 -3.81
CA SER A 254 10.09 44.60 -3.74
C SER A 254 11.44 43.93 -3.40
N LYS A 255 12.57 44.53 -3.81
CA LYS A 255 13.92 43.92 -3.71
C LYS A 255 14.70 44.30 -2.44
N GLN A 256 14.27 45.32 -1.70
CA GLN A 256 14.97 45.86 -0.52
C GLN A 256 14.05 46.05 0.70
N THR A 257 12.89 45.41 0.74
CA THR A 257 11.87 45.62 1.77
C THR A 257 12.44 45.48 3.19
N LYS A 258 13.31 44.49 3.45
CA LYS A 258 13.90 44.31 4.79
C LYS A 258 14.83 45.45 5.21
N ALA A 259 15.85 45.76 4.40
CA ALA A 259 16.82 46.82 4.72
C ALA A 259 16.18 48.21 4.77
N LEU A 260 15.19 48.47 3.91
CA LEU A 260 14.40 49.69 3.95
C LEU A 260 13.49 49.73 5.18
N THR A 261 12.84 48.62 5.55
CA THR A 261 11.99 48.53 6.76
C THR A 261 12.82 48.75 8.02
N GLU A 262 14.01 48.15 8.12
CA GLU A 262 14.97 48.38 9.22
C GLU A 262 15.32 49.88 9.32
N LYS A 263 15.80 50.50 8.23
CA LYS A 263 16.14 51.93 8.19
C LYS A 263 14.95 52.85 8.49
N LEU A 264 13.73 52.48 8.09
CA LEU A 264 12.52 53.27 8.38
C LEU A 264 12.10 53.14 9.86
N ASN A 265 12.26 51.95 10.45
CA ASN A 265 11.97 51.70 11.85
C ASN A 265 13.01 52.35 12.79
N GLU A 266 14.26 52.54 12.35
CA GLU A 266 15.27 53.33 13.09
C GLU A 266 14.86 54.81 13.24
N ILE A 267 14.13 55.35 12.27
CA ILE A 267 13.74 56.78 12.22
C ILE A 267 12.38 57.01 12.90
N ARG A 268 11.49 56.00 12.91
CA ARG A 268 10.11 56.12 13.41
C ARG A 268 9.93 55.53 14.79
N GLU A 269 9.09 56.18 15.61
CA GLU A 269 8.68 55.65 16.92
C GLU A 269 7.76 54.42 16.83
N LYS A 270 7.13 54.17 15.68
CA LYS A 270 6.21 53.05 15.46
C LYS A 270 6.76 52.11 14.40
N GLU A 271 6.95 50.84 14.77
CA GLU A 271 7.36 49.78 13.86
C GLU A 271 6.33 49.55 12.75
N LEU A 272 6.83 49.44 11.51
CA LEU A 272 6.07 49.05 10.34
C LEU A 272 6.29 47.56 10.04
N SER A 273 5.22 46.89 9.63
CA SER A 273 5.34 45.62 8.91
C SER A 273 5.90 45.86 7.49
N GLY A 274 6.44 44.81 6.85
CA GLY A 274 7.04 44.93 5.52
C GLY A 274 6.09 45.51 4.47
N ASP A 275 4.83 45.09 4.47
CA ASP A 275 3.82 45.58 3.52
C ASP A 275 3.43 47.05 3.78
N GLU A 276 3.35 47.45 5.05
CA GLU A 276 3.07 48.83 5.43
C GLU A 276 4.24 49.76 5.09
N ALA A 277 5.48 49.29 5.22
CA ALA A 277 6.68 50.03 4.84
C ALA A 277 6.72 50.29 3.33
N VAL A 278 6.34 49.30 2.51
CA VAL A 278 6.22 49.45 1.04
C VAL A 278 5.15 50.47 0.70
N ALA A 279 3.92 50.31 1.22
CA ALA A 279 2.82 51.24 0.92
C ALA A 279 3.09 52.67 1.43
N PHE A 280 3.89 52.82 2.49
CA PHE A 280 4.37 54.11 2.97
C PHE A 280 5.37 54.73 1.99
N ALA A 281 6.39 53.98 1.58
CA ALA A 281 7.43 54.46 0.69
C ALA A 281 6.90 54.77 -0.72
N GLU A 282 5.94 53.99 -1.23
CA GLU A 282 5.25 54.28 -2.49
C GLU A 282 4.51 55.62 -2.48
N ARG A 283 3.85 55.97 -1.36
CA ARG A 283 3.16 57.25 -1.21
C ARG A 283 4.15 58.42 -1.22
N ALA A 284 5.26 58.30 -0.48
CA ALA A 284 6.33 59.30 -0.46
C ALA A 284 6.96 59.49 -1.85
N ASN A 285 7.16 58.39 -2.58
CA ASN A 285 7.69 58.45 -3.94
C ASN A 285 6.72 59.08 -4.93
N LYS A 286 5.41 58.85 -4.79
CA LYS A 286 4.41 59.33 -5.76
C LYS A 286 4.43 60.86 -5.90
N SER A 287 4.61 61.61 -4.82
CA SER A 287 4.71 63.08 -4.86
C SER A 287 5.98 63.53 -5.59
N VAL A 288 7.14 62.99 -5.22
CA VAL A 288 8.43 63.27 -5.87
C VAL A 288 8.39 62.89 -7.36
N MET A 289 7.77 61.77 -7.69
CA MET A 289 7.65 61.29 -9.08
C MET A 289 6.80 62.23 -9.91
N SER A 290 5.73 62.78 -9.33
CA SER A 290 4.83 63.68 -10.06
C SER A 290 5.55 64.95 -10.54
N VAL A 291 6.53 65.44 -9.78
CA VAL A 291 7.35 66.60 -10.15
C VAL A 291 8.39 66.23 -11.20
N VAL A 292 9.19 65.18 -10.94
CA VAL A 292 10.29 64.79 -11.83
C VAL A 292 9.75 64.31 -13.19
N SER A 293 8.62 63.62 -13.22
CA SER A 293 8.02 63.07 -14.45
C SER A 293 7.47 64.12 -15.41
N ARG A 294 7.08 65.31 -14.92
CA ARG A 294 6.48 66.35 -15.78
C ARG A 294 7.50 67.06 -16.66
N GLU A 295 8.77 67.07 -16.25
CA GLU A 295 9.75 68.00 -16.81
C GLU A 295 11.12 67.39 -17.15
N ALA A 296 11.42 66.17 -16.71
CA ALA A 296 12.68 65.48 -17.04
C ALA A 296 12.57 64.61 -18.31
N THR A 297 13.66 64.51 -19.07
CA THR A 297 13.75 63.53 -20.16
C THR A 297 14.06 62.15 -19.61
N VAL A 298 13.17 61.19 -19.86
CA VAL A 298 13.35 59.80 -19.46
C VAL A 298 14.34 59.14 -20.41
N VAL A 299 15.38 58.53 -19.85
CA VAL A 299 16.33 57.73 -20.62
C VAL A 299 16.50 56.36 -19.95
N THR A 300 16.43 55.32 -20.77
CA THR A 300 16.82 53.97 -20.40
C THR A 300 18.28 53.75 -20.82
N PRO A 301 19.25 53.67 -19.89
CA PRO A 301 20.68 53.64 -20.26
C PRO A 301 21.10 52.44 -21.10
N VAL A 302 20.45 51.29 -20.95
CA VAL A 302 20.76 50.05 -21.67
C VAL A 302 19.44 49.49 -22.23
N GLN A 303 19.34 49.39 -23.54
CA GLN A 303 18.18 48.75 -24.18
C GLN A 303 18.27 47.22 -24.11
N ALA A 304 17.13 46.54 -24.24
CA ALA A 304 17.09 45.08 -24.19
C ALA A 304 17.96 44.39 -25.26
N SER A 305 18.09 45.01 -26.44
CA SER A 305 18.93 44.56 -27.55
C SER A 305 20.44 44.67 -27.26
N GLU A 306 20.84 45.53 -26.32
CA GLU A 306 22.25 45.80 -26.03
C GLU A 306 22.80 44.95 -24.88
N ILE A 307 21.91 44.26 -24.14
CA ILE A 307 22.25 43.46 -22.96
C ILE A 307 23.33 42.44 -23.28
N SER A 308 23.20 41.72 -24.40
CA SER A 308 24.16 40.68 -24.80
C SER A 308 25.55 41.24 -25.06
N ARG A 309 25.66 42.47 -25.60
CA ARG A 309 26.94 43.13 -25.84
C ARG A 309 27.59 43.58 -24.54
N VAL A 310 26.79 44.09 -23.60
CA VAL A 310 27.25 44.40 -22.24
C VAL A 310 27.77 43.13 -21.56
N LEU A 311 26.98 42.05 -21.57
CA LEU A 311 27.38 40.74 -21.02
C LEU A 311 28.63 40.19 -21.70
N GLY A 312 28.70 40.28 -23.04
CA GLY A 312 29.85 39.88 -23.83
C GLY A 312 31.12 40.60 -23.41
N LYS A 313 31.07 41.93 -23.26
CA LYS A 313 32.19 42.77 -22.80
C LYS A 313 32.64 42.41 -21.37
N ARG A 314 31.71 41.98 -20.52
CA ARG A 314 31.99 41.54 -19.14
C ARG A 314 32.59 40.13 -19.07
N LEU A 315 32.20 39.23 -19.97
CA LEU A 315 32.57 37.81 -19.92
C LEU A 315 33.79 37.46 -20.79
N PHE A 316 34.02 38.20 -21.87
CA PHE A 316 35.07 37.90 -22.85
C PHE A 316 36.05 39.06 -23.02
N GLU A 317 37.33 38.72 -23.23
CA GLU A 317 38.39 39.65 -23.67
C GLU A 317 38.21 39.97 -25.16
N SER A 318 37.86 38.98 -25.97
CA SER A 318 37.59 39.15 -27.40
C SER A 318 36.52 38.18 -27.91
N ILE A 319 35.76 38.62 -28.91
CA ILE A 319 34.73 37.85 -29.63
C ILE A 319 34.95 38.09 -31.13
N ASP A 320 35.09 37.03 -31.92
CA ASP A 320 35.23 37.07 -33.38
C ASP A 320 33.87 37.38 -34.04
N SER A 321 33.72 38.59 -34.57
CA SER A 321 32.49 39.03 -35.26
C SER A 321 32.28 38.38 -36.63
N GLU A 322 33.33 37.88 -37.29
CA GLU A 322 33.17 37.16 -38.56
C GLU A 322 32.58 35.77 -38.33
N ALA A 323 32.95 35.12 -37.23
CA ALA A 323 32.37 33.84 -36.83
C ALA A 323 30.85 33.91 -36.65
N ALA A 324 30.34 35.04 -36.15
CA ALA A 324 28.90 35.28 -35.94
C ALA A 324 28.07 35.12 -37.23
N HIS A 325 28.59 35.56 -38.38
CA HIS A 325 27.88 35.49 -39.67
C HIS A 325 27.69 34.04 -40.13
N GLY A 326 28.76 33.24 -40.05
CA GLY A 326 28.69 31.81 -40.41
C GLY A 326 27.76 31.02 -39.48
N VAL A 327 27.72 31.37 -38.19
CA VAL A 327 26.79 30.78 -37.22
C VAL A 327 25.34 31.18 -37.53
N MET A 328 25.07 32.46 -37.75
CA MET A 328 23.73 32.96 -38.10
C MET A 328 23.18 32.28 -39.35
N GLN A 329 24.00 32.12 -40.40
CA GLN A 329 23.58 31.43 -41.62
C GLN A 329 23.22 29.97 -41.35
N ALA A 330 24.06 29.22 -40.61
CA ALA A 330 23.82 27.82 -40.30
C ALA A 330 22.52 27.60 -39.48
N TYR A 331 22.27 28.48 -38.49
CA TYR A 331 21.02 28.43 -37.71
C TYR A 331 19.81 28.82 -38.56
N THR A 332 19.94 29.80 -39.44
CA THR A 332 18.86 30.20 -40.36
C THR A 332 18.46 29.06 -41.28
N GLU A 333 19.43 28.38 -41.90
CA GLU A 333 19.19 27.22 -42.75
C GLU A 333 18.54 26.08 -41.96
N LEU A 334 18.99 25.83 -40.73
CA LEU A 334 18.38 24.83 -39.84
C LEU A 334 16.90 25.14 -39.56
N TYR A 335 16.59 26.39 -39.24
CA TYR A 335 15.23 26.81 -38.88
C TYR A 335 14.29 26.81 -40.09
N GLN A 336 14.76 27.23 -41.26
CA GLN A 336 14.01 27.19 -42.51
C GLN A 336 13.68 25.76 -42.96
N ARG A 337 14.58 24.80 -42.75
CA ARG A 337 14.30 23.38 -43.07
C ARG A 337 13.29 22.74 -42.12
N ASN A 338 13.04 23.32 -40.95
CA ASN A 338 12.25 22.73 -39.87
C ASN A 338 11.08 23.64 -39.42
N MET A 339 10.57 24.50 -40.30
CA MET A 339 9.55 25.52 -39.97
C MET A 339 8.32 24.97 -39.26
N THR A 340 7.88 23.76 -39.60
CA THR A 340 6.67 23.13 -39.02
C THR A 340 6.80 22.78 -37.54
N LEU A 341 8.03 22.62 -37.05
CA LEU A 341 8.34 22.24 -35.67
C LEU A 341 8.68 23.44 -34.76
N LEU A 342 8.84 24.63 -35.35
CA LEU A 342 9.34 25.83 -34.68
C LEU A 342 8.24 26.92 -34.63
N PRO A 343 8.36 27.90 -33.72
CA PRO A 343 7.48 29.07 -33.73
C PRO A 343 7.77 29.96 -34.94
N GLU A 344 6.78 30.77 -35.34
CA GLU A 344 6.90 31.70 -36.48
C GLU A 344 8.09 32.67 -36.34
N GLU A 345 8.41 33.06 -35.09
CA GLU A 345 9.55 33.91 -34.74
C GLU A 345 10.88 33.40 -35.31
N ALA A 346 11.09 32.07 -35.36
CA ALA A 346 12.36 31.46 -35.77
C ALA A 346 12.77 31.78 -37.21
N ASN A 347 11.81 32.10 -38.07
CA ASN A 347 12.03 32.39 -39.49
C ASN A 347 11.95 33.88 -39.83
N ASN A 348 11.73 34.73 -38.83
CA ASN A 348 11.70 36.17 -39.04
C ASN A 348 13.13 36.70 -39.33
N VAL A 349 13.26 37.59 -40.32
CA VAL A 349 14.51 38.29 -40.62
C VAL A 349 15.06 39.01 -39.37
N ASN A 350 14.17 39.54 -38.54
CA ASN A 350 14.55 40.18 -37.27
C ASN A 350 15.25 39.20 -36.33
N PHE A 351 14.88 37.90 -36.33
CA PHE A 351 15.52 36.91 -35.47
C PHE A 351 16.95 36.60 -35.93
N GLN A 352 17.21 36.59 -37.24
CA GLN A 352 18.56 36.43 -37.80
C GLN A 352 19.48 37.56 -37.34
N GLN A 353 18.96 38.80 -37.38
CA GLN A 353 19.67 39.97 -36.87
C GLN A 353 19.95 39.87 -35.37
N ARG A 354 18.98 39.37 -34.58
CA ARG A 354 19.18 39.11 -33.15
C ARG A 354 20.29 38.08 -32.88
N ILE A 355 20.52 37.10 -33.75
CA ILE A 355 21.64 36.16 -33.59
C ILE A 355 22.97 36.89 -33.69
N LEU A 356 23.13 37.78 -34.67
CA LEU A 356 24.35 38.58 -34.83
C LEU A 356 24.59 39.50 -33.63
N GLU A 357 23.53 40.15 -33.16
CA GLU A 357 23.61 41.09 -32.04
C GLU A 357 23.88 40.42 -30.69
N ASN A 358 23.41 39.17 -30.52
CA ASN A 358 23.53 38.43 -29.27
C ASN A 358 24.74 37.49 -29.22
N TYR A 359 25.47 37.30 -30.32
CA TYR A 359 26.62 36.40 -30.37
C TYR A 359 27.63 36.70 -29.24
N PRO A 360 28.09 35.69 -28.47
CA PRO A 360 27.95 34.25 -28.68
C PRO A 360 26.74 33.57 -28.00
N PHE A 361 25.75 34.33 -27.52
CA PHE A 361 24.57 33.79 -26.83
C PHE A 361 23.40 33.57 -27.78
N HIS A 362 22.66 32.47 -27.60
CA HIS A 362 21.42 32.25 -28.35
C HIS A 362 20.35 33.27 -27.93
N PRO A 363 19.58 33.90 -28.85
CA PRO A 363 18.59 34.91 -28.49
C PRO A 363 17.56 34.44 -27.45
N LYS A 364 17.10 33.18 -27.53
CA LYS A 364 16.15 32.64 -26.54
C LYS A 364 16.77 32.42 -25.14
N LEU A 365 18.09 32.22 -25.04
CA LEU A 365 18.77 32.21 -23.73
C LEU A 365 18.68 33.60 -23.10
N VAL A 366 18.96 34.64 -23.89
CA VAL A 366 18.88 36.04 -23.46
C VAL A 366 17.44 36.38 -23.03
N ASP A 367 16.44 35.96 -23.81
CA ASP A 367 15.02 36.12 -23.47
C ASP A 367 14.67 35.42 -22.14
N PHE A 368 15.12 34.19 -21.94
CA PHE A 368 14.90 33.46 -20.68
C PHE A 368 15.50 34.19 -19.48
N LEU A 369 16.75 34.64 -19.59
CA LEU A 369 17.42 35.34 -18.50
C LEU A 369 16.72 36.67 -18.17
N ASN A 370 16.25 37.39 -19.19
CA ASN A 370 15.71 38.74 -19.05
C ASN A 370 14.21 38.78 -18.72
N GLN A 371 13.43 37.89 -19.31
CA GLN A 371 11.96 37.92 -19.23
C GLN A 371 11.40 36.87 -18.28
N LYS A 372 12.17 35.82 -17.95
CA LYS A 372 11.77 34.81 -16.96
C LYS A 372 12.63 34.90 -15.70
N LEU A 373 13.92 34.59 -15.79
CA LEU A 373 14.76 34.42 -14.60
C LEU A 373 14.87 35.70 -13.76
N ALA A 374 14.92 36.87 -14.41
CA ALA A 374 14.95 38.16 -13.73
C ALA A 374 13.66 38.52 -12.94
N LEU A 375 12.54 37.82 -13.18
CA LEU A 375 11.29 38.00 -12.42
C LEU A 375 11.29 37.24 -11.08
N ALA A 376 12.26 36.35 -10.82
CA ALA A 376 12.33 35.64 -9.55
C ALA A 376 12.70 36.59 -8.41
N GLU A 377 11.89 36.61 -7.34
CA GLU A 377 11.96 37.58 -6.23
C GLU A 377 13.35 37.68 -5.59
N ASN A 378 14.00 36.54 -5.35
CA ASN A 378 15.30 36.46 -4.67
C ASN A 378 16.49 36.46 -5.65
N PHE A 379 16.24 36.52 -6.95
CA PHE A 379 17.29 36.60 -7.95
C PHE A 379 17.76 38.05 -8.04
N GLN A 380 19.05 38.30 -7.78
CA GLN A 380 19.66 39.65 -7.73
C GLN A 380 19.76 40.30 -9.14
N GLY A 381 18.65 40.33 -9.90
CA GLY A 381 18.53 40.85 -11.26
C GLY A 381 19.69 40.43 -12.16
N THR A 382 20.39 41.44 -12.69
CA THR A 382 21.58 41.34 -13.54
C THR A 382 22.76 40.61 -12.92
N ARG A 383 22.97 40.71 -11.60
CA ARG A 383 24.13 40.09 -10.93
C ARG A 383 24.00 38.57 -10.90
N GLY A 384 22.80 38.08 -10.59
CA GLY A 384 22.50 36.65 -10.67
C GLY A 384 22.68 36.11 -12.09
N VAL A 385 22.19 36.85 -13.10
CA VAL A 385 22.34 36.47 -14.52
C VAL A 385 23.82 36.37 -14.89
N LEU A 386 24.61 37.39 -14.55
CA LEU A 386 26.03 37.41 -14.86
C LEU A 386 26.80 36.29 -14.15
N ARG A 387 26.45 35.97 -12.90
CA ARG A 387 27.03 34.83 -12.17
C ARG A 387 26.77 33.51 -12.88
N VAL A 388 25.50 33.24 -13.21
CA VAL A 388 25.11 32.01 -13.91
C VAL A 388 25.84 31.92 -15.25
N LEU A 389 25.87 32.99 -16.05
CA LEU A 389 26.59 32.99 -17.32
C LEU A 389 28.11 32.82 -17.16
N ALA A 390 28.74 33.45 -16.17
CA ALA A 390 30.17 33.28 -15.91
C ALA A 390 30.51 31.83 -15.56
N LEU A 391 29.70 31.19 -14.71
CA LEU A 391 29.84 29.77 -14.38
C LEU A 391 29.60 28.86 -15.58
N THR A 392 28.59 29.16 -16.41
CA THR A 392 28.29 28.42 -17.65
C THR A 392 29.44 28.53 -18.66
N VAL A 393 29.93 29.74 -18.93
CA VAL A 393 31.09 29.96 -19.82
C VAL A 393 32.31 29.21 -19.30
N ARG A 394 32.57 29.25 -17.99
CA ARG A 394 33.65 28.46 -17.39
C ARG A 394 33.45 26.96 -17.61
N ALA A 395 32.24 26.43 -17.38
CA ALA A 395 31.93 25.01 -17.57
C ALA A 395 32.12 24.58 -19.04
N ILE A 396 31.72 25.41 -20.00
CA ILE A 396 31.93 25.16 -21.43
C ILE A 396 33.42 25.01 -21.76
N TRP A 397 34.28 25.87 -21.21
CA TRP A 397 35.73 25.79 -21.42
C TRP A 397 36.40 24.63 -20.68
N GLU A 398 36.00 24.34 -19.43
CA GLU A 398 36.52 23.21 -18.65
C GLU A 398 36.22 21.87 -19.34
N ASN A 399 34.98 21.72 -19.82
CA ASN A 399 34.50 20.49 -20.45
C ASN A 399 34.77 20.44 -21.98
N LYS A 400 35.37 21.50 -22.56
CA LYS A 400 35.63 21.65 -23.99
C LYS A 400 34.40 21.37 -24.86
N LEU A 401 33.25 21.94 -24.48
CA LEU A 401 31.99 21.71 -25.18
C LEU A 401 31.98 22.43 -26.55
N PRO A 402 31.79 21.73 -27.68
CA PRO A 402 31.84 22.33 -29.00
C PRO A 402 30.47 22.93 -29.37
N VAL A 403 30.11 24.04 -28.69
CA VAL A 403 28.85 24.78 -28.91
C VAL A 403 29.08 25.96 -29.86
N TYR A 404 28.09 26.27 -30.70
CA TYR A 404 28.17 27.38 -31.67
C TYR A 404 27.53 28.67 -31.16
N LEU A 405 26.45 28.51 -30.40
CA LEU A 405 25.85 29.54 -29.55
C LEU A 405 25.69 28.92 -28.17
N ILE A 406 25.73 29.76 -27.13
CA ILE A 406 25.44 29.34 -25.77
C ILE A 406 23.92 29.34 -25.58
N HIS A 407 23.35 28.17 -25.31
CA HIS A 407 21.93 27.91 -25.08
C HIS A 407 21.60 27.74 -23.59
N ALA A 408 20.31 27.69 -23.25
CA ALA A 408 19.88 27.39 -21.87
C ALA A 408 20.24 25.95 -21.45
N SER A 409 20.22 24.99 -22.39
CA SER A 409 20.63 23.61 -22.15
C SER A 409 22.11 23.46 -21.78
N ASP A 410 22.95 24.45 -22.10
CA ASP A 410 24.40 24.43 -21.82
C ASP A 410 24.72 24.80 -20.36
N ILE A 411 23.72 25.26 -19.60
CA ILE A 411 23.86 25.49 -18.17
C ILE A 411 24.13 24.15 -17.47
N ASP A 412 25.33 24.00 -16.94
CA ASP A 412 25.79 22.73 -16.36
C ASP A 412 25.20 22.50 -14.96
N LEU A 413 24.04 21.87 -14.92
CA LEU A 413 23.36 21.49 -13.67
C LEU A 413 24.06 20.36 -12.88
N ARG A 414 25.25 19.91 -13.30
CA ARG A 414 26.11 19.04 -12.49
C ARG A 414 27.10 19.82 -11.62
N LYS A 415 27.22 21.14 -11.81
CA LYS A 415 28.07 22.00 -10.96
C LYS A 415 27.25 22.50 -9.75
N PRO A 416 27.62 22.16 -8.50
CA PRO A 416 26.88 22.58 -7.31
C PRO A 416 26.69 24.10 -7.24
N ALA A 417 27.73 24.87 -7.55
CA ALA A 417 27.67 26.33 -7.57
C ALA A 417 26.60 26.90 -8.51
N ILE A 418 26.35 26.24 -9.66
CA ILE A 418 25.29 26.65 -10.60
C ILE A 418 23.92 26.26 -10.04
N VAL A 419 23.79 25.05 -9.51
CA VAL A 419 22.51 24.55 -8.95
C VAL A 419 22.08 25.37 -7.74
N ASP A 420 23.01 25.69 -6.84
CA ASP A 420 22.73 26.48 -5.64
C ASP A 420 22.37 27.94 -5.99
N GLU A 421 23.04 28.52 -6.98
CA GLU A 421 22.70 29.86 -7.48
C GLU A 421 21.30 29.85 -8.13
N ILE A 422 21.01 28.88 -9.00
CA ILE A 422 19.73 28.83 -9.71
C ILE A 422 18.58 28.47 -8.75
N LEU A 423 18.64 27.33 -8.06
CA LEU A 423 17.54 26.85 -7.22
C LEU A 423 17.39 27.64 -5.92
N GLY A 424 18.50 28.08 -5.32
CA GLY A 424 18.47 28.88 -4.10
C GLY A 424 17.84 30.25 -4.33
N LYS A 425 18.12 30.88 -5.47
CA LYS A 425 17.61 32.22 -5.79
C LYS A 425 16.24 32.23 -6.46
N THR A 426 15.77 31.12 -7.03
CA THR A 426 14.38 30.98 -7.51
C THR A 426 13.43 30.38 -6.46
N GLY A 427 13.90 30.11 -5.24
CA GLY A 427 13.11 29.45 -4.20
C GLY A 427 12.67 28.03 -4.58
N SER A 428 13.34 27.40 -5.55
CA SER A 428 12.96 26.11 -6.14
C SER A 428 13.82 24.95 -5.62
N SER A 429 14.32 25.07 -4.39
CA SER A 429 15.17 24.05 -3.76
C SER A 429 14.49 22.68 -3.58
N ASP A 430 13.17 22.67 -3.53
CA ASP A 430 12.30 21.49 -3.54
C ASP A 430 12.39 20.67 -4.84
N LEU A 431 12.78 21.29 -5.96
CA LEU A 431 12.96 20.59 -7.25
C LEU A 431 14.32 19.90 -7.39
N ARG A 432 15.18 19.93 -6.35
CA ARG A 432 16.46 19.19 -6.37
C ARG A 432 16.25 17.70 -6.65
N ASN A 433 15.20 17.09 -6.09
CA ASN A 433 14.88 15.69 -6.36
C ASN A 433 14.54 15.43 -7.83
N VAL A 434 13.85 16.35 -8.49
CA VAL A 434 13.56 16.26 -9.93
C VAL A 434 14.86 16.29 -10.73
N LEU A 435 15.74 17.24 -10.40
CA LEU A 435 17.04 17.37 -11.03
C LEU A 435 17.87 16.09 -10.89
N ASN A 436 17.91 15.52 -9.69
CA ASN A 436 18.65 14.30 -9.39
C ASN A 436 18.10 13.10 -10.17
N THR A 437 16.77 12.95 -10.19
CA THR A 437 16.08 11.74 -10.65
C THR A 437 15.88 11.69 -12.16
N ASP A 438 15.43 12.78 -12.77
CA ASP A 438 15.06 12.78 -14.18
C ASP A 438 16.15 13.34 -15.09
N ILE A 439 16.94 14.30 -14.62
CA ILE A 439 17.85 15.07 -15.48
C ILE A 439 19.29 14.58 -15.34
N GLY A 440 19.82 14.64 -14.12
CA GLY A 440 21.22 14.43 -13.83
C GLY A 440 21.81 15.62 -13.06
N SER A 441 22.30 15.34 -11.86
CA SER A 441 23.04 16.24 -10.99
C SER A 441 24.25 15.50 -10.39
N ILE A 442 24.94 16.13 -9.44
CA ILE A 442 26.01 15.46 -8.68
C ILE A 442 25.50 14.35 -7.74
N GLU A 443 24.23 14.39 -7.32
CA GLU A 443 23.63 13.42 -6.40
C GLU A 443 22.96 12.24 -7.11
N THR A 444 22.83 12.29 -8.44
CA THR A 444 22.24 11.21 -9.26
C THR A 444 22.91 9.85 -9.05
N LYS A 445 24.21 9.83 -8.73
CA LYS A 445 24.96 8.62 -8.37
C LYS A 445 24.42 7.89 -7.13
N ASN A 446 23.62 8.55 -6.29
CA ASN A 446 23.01 7.95 -5.10
C ASN A 446 21.70 7.20 -5.42
N LEU A 447 21.15 7.34 -6.64
CA LEU A 447 19.94 6.63 -7.06
C LEU A 447 20.23 5.15 -7.34
N VAL A 448 19.18 4.32 -7.29
CA VAL A 448 19.27 2.93 -7.76
C VAL A 448 19.67 2.91 -9.24
N GLY A 449 20.85 2.35 -9.53
CA GLY A 449 21.45 2.32 -10.87
C GLY A 449 22.33 3.53 -11.21
N GLY A 450 22.45 4.51 -10.32
CA GLY A 450 23.40 5.63 -10.40
C GLY A 450 23.22 6.60 -11.58
N LYS A 451 22.08 6.54 -12.28
CA LYS A 451 21.79 7.33 -13.49
C LYS A 451 20.38 7.91 -13.44
N SER A 452 20.22 9.11 -14.00
CA SER A 452 18.93 9.77 -14.16
C SER A 452 18.10 9.16 -15.30
N GLN A 453 16.81 9.47 -15.39
CA GLN A 453 15.97 8.99 -16.49
C GLN A 453 16.47 9.47 -17.86
N ALA A 454 16.87 10.74 -17.96
CA ALA A 454 17.41 11.29 -19.20
C ALA A 454 18.71 10.60 -19.61
N GLN A 455 19.62 10.32 -18.66
CA GLN A 455 20.85 9.56 -18.96
C GLN A 455 20.55 8.15 -19.45
N LEU A 456 19.56 7.48 -18.87
CA LEU A 456 19.14 6.15 -19.32
C LEU A 456 18.48 6.19 -20.71
N ALA A 457 17.75 7.25 -21.03
CA ALA A 457 17.21 7.47 -22.36
C ALA A 457 18.33 7.72 -23.39
N ASP A 458 19.35 8.52 -23.03
CA ASP A 458 20.54 8.75 -23.85
C ASP A 458 21.33 7.45 -24.09
N GLU A 459 21.40 6.53 -23.11
CA GLU A 459 22.05 5.21 -23.30
C GLU A 459 21.22 4.24 -24.14
N ARG A 460 19.89 4.31 -24.05
CA ARG A 460 18.98 3.46 -24.84
C ARG A 460 18.99 3.86 -26.31
N ASN A 461 19.15 5.15 -26.60
CA ASN A 461 19.20 5.69 -27.96
C ASN A 461 20.33 6.74 -28.09
N PRO A 462 21.59 6.29 -28.20
CA PRO A 462 22.75 7.17 -28.22
C PRO A 462 22.82 8.00 -29.51
N HIS A 463 23.06 9.30 -29.36
CA HIS A 463 23.29 10.19 -30.50
C HIS A 463 24.64 9.86 -31.17
N PRO A 464 24.75 9.86 -32.52
CA PRO A 464 25.99 9.52 -33.23
C PRO A 464 27.23 10.33 -32.79
N ASP A 465 27.03 11.63 -32.52
CA ASP A 465 28.09 12.54 -32.05
C ASP A 465 28.31 12.52 -30.52
N GLY A 466 27.69 11.58 -29.79
CA GLY A 466 27.80 11.49 -28.32
C GLY A 466 27.12 12.64 -27.56
N ILE A 467 26.12 13.29 -28.17
CA ILE A 467 25.37 14.40 -27.57
C ILE A 467 24.27 13.82 -26.65
N PRO A 468 24.19 14.24 -25.37
CA PRO A 468 23.15 13.77 -24.45
C PRO A 468 21.82 14.51 -24.72
N MET A 469 21.17 14.18 -25.84
CA MET A 469 20.01 14.91 -26.34
C MET A 469 18.82 14.89 -25.39
N TYR A 470 18.59 13.79 -24.65
CA TYR A 470 17.50 13.71 -23.68
C TYR A 470 17.78 14.60 -22.48
N GLU A 471 19.01 14.58 -21.96
CA GLU A 471 19.43 15.45 -20.85
C GLU A 471 19.33 16.94 -21.23
N LEU A 472 19.84 17.34 -22.40
CA LEU A 472 19.80 18.74 -22.86
C LEU A 472 18.36 19.24 -23.04
N THR A 473 17.49 18.40 -23.61
CA THR A 473 16.07 18.73 -23.81
C THR A 473 15.36 18.90 -22.47
N TRP A 474 15.59 17.98 -21.52
CA TRP A 474 14.99 18.07 -20.21
C TRP A 474 15.50 19.29 -19.41
N LYS A 475 16.80 19.60 -19.48
CA LYS A 475 17.38 20.80 -18.84
C LYS A 475 16.65 22.07 -19.26
N THR A 476 16.36 22.23 -20.55
CA THR A 476 15.58 23.38 -21.05
C THR A 476 14.19 23.45 -20.44
N VAL A 477 13.46 22.33 -20.36
CA VAL A 477 12.12 22.27 -19.74
C VAL A 477 12.20 22.61 -18.25
N PHE A 478 13.17 22.02 -17.54
CA PHE A 478 13.39 22.23 -16.12
C PHE A 478 13.67 23.69 -15.77
N LEU A 479 14.60 24.34 -16.49
CA LEU A 479 14.92 25.76 -16.28
C LEU A 479 13.69 26.66 -16.48
N ASN A 480 12.85 26.33 -17.47
CA ASN A 480 11.61 27.04 -17.73
C ASN A 480 10.48 26.75 -16.72
N SER A 481 10.71 25.83 -15.78
CA SER A 481 9.78 25.49 -14.69
C SER A 481 10.08 26.24 -13.39
N LEU A 482 11.18 26.99 -13.31
CA LEU A 482 11.67 27.58 -12.05
C LEU A 482 10.97 28.88 -11.65
N VAL A 483 10.30 29.56 -12.58
CA VAL A 483 9.69 30.89 -12.36
C VAL A 483 8.19 30.84 -12.62
N GLY A 484 7.40 31.61 -11.86
CA GLY A 484 5.94 31.65 -11.97
C GLY A 484 5.22 30.48 -11.32
N ARG A 485 5.93 29.69 -10.48
CA ARG A 485 5.39 28.48 -9.84
C ARG A 485 4.21 28.74 -8.92
N ALA A 486 4.26 29.80 -8.12
CA ALA A 486 3.20 30.15 -7.16
C ALA A 486 1.86 30.47 -7.84
N GLU A 487 1.92 31.09 -9.03
CA GLU A 487 0.74 31.39 -9.87
C GLU A 487 0.30 30.19 -10.72
N GLY A 488 1.15 29.16 -10.82
CA GLY A 488 0.94 27.95 -11.59
C GLY A 488 0.47 28.24 -13.03
N LYS A 489 -0.66 27.65 -13.40
CA LYS A 489 -1.23 27.73 -14.76
C LYS A 489 -1.61 29.14 -15.20
N ARG A 490 -1.94 30.03 -14.26
CA ARG A 490 -2.29 31.42 -14.57
C ARG A 490 -1.08 32.23 -15.03
N SER A 491 0.12 31.76 -14.68
CA SER A 491 1.35 32.44 -15.04
C SER A 491 1.67 32.25 -16.52
N LYS A 492 1.89 33.37 -17.22
CA LYS A 492 2.36 33.33 -18.61
C LYS A 492 3.80 32.82 -18.71
N VAL A 493 4.59 32.94 -17.64
CA VAL A 493 6.02 32.59 -17.60
C VAL A 493 6.31 31.18 -17.10
N PHE A 494 5.35 30.51 -16.45
CA PHE A 494 5.53 29.14 -15.97
C PHE A 494 5.43 28.10 -17.11
N GLY A 495 6.39 27.17 -17.13
CA GLY A 495 6.50 26.10 -18.10
C GLY A 495 6.93 26.55 -19.49
N ILE A 496 7.00 25.61 -20.43
CA ILE A 496 7.36 25.87 -21.84
C ILE A 496 6.50 25.02 -22.78
N ASN A 497 6.05 25.57 -23.90
CA ASN A 497 5.34 24.77 -24.90
C ASN A 497 6.33 23.98 -25.78
N GLN A 498 5.82 23.00 -26.54
CA GLN A 498 6.64 22.12 -27.36
C GLN A 498 7.52 22.87 -28.37
N ARG A 499 6.94 23.81 -29.13
CA ARG A 499 7.65 24.53 -30.19
C ARG A 499 8.77 25.41 -29.62
N ASP A 500 8.51 26.10 -28.51
CA ASP A 500 9.53 26.90 -27.83
C ASP A 500 10.62 26.03 -27.20
N ALA A 501 10.28 24.86 -26.63
CA ALA A 501 11.27 23.93 -26.07
C ALA A 501 12.21 23.38 -27.15
N VAL A 502 11.64 23.00 -28.31
CA VAL A 502 12.41 22.59 -29.49
C VAL A 502 13.28 23.74 -29.96
N PHE A 503 12.73 24.94 -30.13
CA PHE A 503 13.46 26.10 -30.61
C PHE A 503 14.61 26.54 -29.69
N MET A 504 14.40 26.47 -28.38
CA MET A 504 15.38 26.88 -27.37
C MET A 504 16.52 25.87 -27.17
N THR A 505 16.36 24.62 -27.63
CA THR A 505 17.38 23.55 -27.46
C THR A 505 18.08 23.20 -28.78
N SER A 506 17.44 23.50 -29.93
CA SER A 506 17.96 23.10 -31.23
C SER A 506 19.26 23.80 -31.59
N SER A 507 20.17 23.06 -32.22
CA SER A 507 21.43 23.55 -32.78
C SER A 507 21.77 22.82 -34.08
N PRO A 508 22.72 23.30 -34.90
CA PRO A 508 23.19 22.57 -36.07
C PRO A 508 23.67 21.14 -35.80
N ARG A 509 24.02 20.80 -34.55
CA ARG A 509 24.40 19.43 -34.13
C ARG A 509 23.26 18.63 -33.49
N LEU A 510 22.19 19.32 -33.08
CA LEU A 510 21.03 18.73 -32.43
C LEU A 510 19.77 19.31 -33.07
N THR A 511 19.26 18.61 -34.08
CA THR A 511 18.20 19.13 -34.96
C THR A 511 16.84 19.22 -34.24
N PRO A 512 15.92 20.09 -34.70
CA PRO A 512 14.58 20.19 -34.15
C PRO A 512 13.81 18.86 -34.05
N THR A 513 13.97 17.97 -35.04
CA THR A 513 13.37 16.64 -35.02
C THR A 513 13.90 15.78 -33.87
N GLN A 514 15.22 15.78 -33.65
CA GLN A 514 15.84 15.02 -32.55
C GLN A 514 15.41 15.54 -31.18
N VAL A 515 15.34 16.87 -31.01
CA VAL A 515 14.84 17.48 -29.76
C VAL A 515 13.37 17.10 -29.53
N LYS A 516 12.54 17.12 -30.57
CA LYS A 516 11.14 16.67 -30.45
C LYS A 516 11.06 15.20 -30.05
N THR A 517 11.83 14.31 -30.68
CA THR A 517 11.90 12.89 -30.31
C THR A 517 12.34 12.72 -28.86
N ALA A 518 13.32 13.50 -28.41
CA ALA A 518 13.76 13.51 -27.03
C ALA A 518 12.63 13.93 -26.09
N LEU A 519 11.93 15.03 -26.40
CA LEU A 519 10.80 15.54 -25.62
C LEU A 519 9.63 14.54 -25.54
N ASP A 520 9.31 13.87 -26.64
CA ASP A 520 8.24 12.87 -26.69
C ASP A 520 8.57 11.66 -25.80
N ALA A 521 9.82 11.18 -25.85
CA ALA A 521 10.24 10.02 -25.06
C ALA A 521 10.36 10.34 -23.57
N ILE A 522 10.96 11.48 -23.22
CA ILE A 522 11.09 11.85 -21.82
C ILE A 522 9.72 12.08 -21.17
N THR A 523 8.73 12.55 -21.93
CA THR A 523 7.34 12.69 -21.45
C THR A 523 6.73 11.36 -21.00
N GLN A 524 7.18 10.24 -21.56
CA GLN A 524 6.70 8.90 -21.21
C GLN A 524 7.48 8.30 -20.02
N ASP A 525 8.80 8.46 -20.01
CA ASP A 525 9.68 7.69 -19.12
C ASP A 525 9.96 8.37 -17.78
N ALA A 526 9.90 9.69 -17.73
CA ALA A 526 10.41 10.42 -16.58
C ALA A 526 9.34 10.70 -15.52
N PHE A 527 9.80 10.86 -14.28
CA PHE A 527 8.95 10.73 -13.11
C PHE A 527 8.22 12.04 -12.78
N TYR A 528 8.83 13.20 -13.05
CA TYR A 528 8.37 14.49 -12.56
C TYR A 528 7.93 15.46 -13.65
N LEU A 529 8.05 15.13 -14.94
CA LEU A 529 7.49 15.99 -15.99
C LEU A 529 5.99 15.83 -16.09
N ARG A 530 5.35 16.98 -16.30
CA ARG A 530 3.94 17.09 -16.65
C ARG A 530 3.81 17.89 -17.93
N CYS A 531 2.81 17.52 -18.73
CA CYS A 531 2.36 18.29 -19.86
C CYS A 531 0.88 18.59 -19.67
N GLU A 532 0.56 19.84 -19.32
CA GLU A 532 -0.82 20.29 -19.09
C GLU A 532 -1.05 21.58 -19.88
N ASP A 533 -2.22 21.71 -20.52
CA ASP A 533 -2.58 22.86 -21.37
C ASP A 533 -1.50 23.20 -22.42
N GLY A 534 -0.83 22.17 -22.94
CA GLY A 534 0.25 22.28 -23.94
C GLY A 534 1.58 22.81 -23.40
N LYS A 535 1.74 22.94 -22.08
CA LYS A 535 2.98 23.35 -21.42
C LYS A 535 3.63 22.20 -20.67
N TYR A 536 4.92 22.03 -20.92
CA TYR A 536 5.81 21.11 -20.23
C TYR A 536 6.45 21.79 -19.03
N PHE A 537 6.46 21.12 -17.88
CA PHE A 537 7.12 21.62 -16.68
C PHE A 537 7.51 20.49 -15.71
N ALA A 538 8.46 20.79 -14.82
CA ALA A 538 8.83 19.96 -13.68
C ALA A 538 7.83 20.14 -12.52
N HIS A 539 7.24 19.04 -12.07
CA HIS A 539 6.35 18.99 -10.92
C HIS A 539 7.07 18.46 -9.68
N GLN A 540 6.60 18.79 -8.48
CA GLN A 540 7.18 18.29 -7.23
C GLN A 540 6.83 16.81 -7.00
N ASP A 541 5.62 16.43 -7.38
CA ASP A 541 5.14 15.06 -7.20
C ASP A 541 5.47 14.17 -8.40
N PRO A 542 6.14 13.02 -8.17
CA PRO A 542 6.43 12.04 -9.19
C PRO A 542 5.17 11.30 -9.59
N THR A 543 5.14 10.78 -10.81
CA THR A 543 4.14 9.83 -11.26
C THR A 543 4.46 8.48 -10.63
N ILE A 544 3.87 8.16 -9.47
CA ILE A 544 4.11 6.89 -8.76
C ILE A 544 3.96 5.68 -9.69
N ASN A 545 3.05 5.74 -10.67
CA ASN A 545 2.85 4.69 -11.66
C ASN A 545 4.09 4.42 -12.54
N SER A 546 4.83 5.44 -13.00
CA SER A 546 6.03 5.24 -13.82
C SER A 546 7.18 4.66 -12.99
N VAL A 547 7.30 5.09 -11.73
CA VAL A 547 8.24 4.55 -10.76
C VAL A 547 7.98 3.06 -10.52
N LEU A 548 6.73 2.71 -10.21
CA LEU A 548 6.33 1.32 -9.97
C LEU A 548 6.54 0.46 -11.23
N ALA A 549 6.27 0.98 -12.43
CA ALA A 549 6.52 0.27 -13.68
C ALA A 549 8.00 -0.11 -13.84
N ARG A 550 8.90 0.81 -13.53
CA ARG A 550 10.35 0.56 -13.57
C ARG A 550 10.79 -0.44 -12.51
N ILE A 551 10.28 -0.34 -11.29
CA ILE A 551 10.62 -1.31 -10.24
C ILE A 551 10.18 -2.71 -10.66
N ARG A 552 8.98 -2.87 -11.24
CA ARG A 552 8.46 -4.17 -11.74
C ARG A 552 9.37 -4.83 -12.77
N GLN A 553 9.95 -4.05 -13.69
CA GLN A 553 10.88 -4.57 -14.70
C GLN A 553 12.17 -5.14 -14.10
N ASN A 554 12.60 -4.59 -12.96
CA ASN A 554 13.81 -5.02 -12.24
C ASN A 554 13.54 -6.07 -11.15
N VAL A 555 12.30 -6.52 -10.96
CA VAL A 555 12.01 -7.64 -10.06
C VAL A 555 12.49 -8.93 -10.72
N SER A 556 13.33 -9.71 -10.03
CA SER A 556 13.79 -11.01 -10.55
C SER A 556 12.72 -12.09 -10.36
N SER A 557 12.77 -13.16 -11.17
CA SER A 557 11.84 -14.29 -11.01
C SER A 557 12.01 -14.99 -9.66
N GLY A 558 13.22 -15.04 -9.10
CA GLY A 558 13.45 -15.58 -7.75
C GLY A 558 12.76 -14.77 -6.64
N GLU A 559 12.69 -13.44 -6.77
CA GLU A 559 11.92 -12.61 -5.83
C GLU A 559 10.41 -12.87 -5.92
N VAL A 560 9.91 -13.14 -7.13
CA VAL A 560 8.51 -13.53 -7.35
C VAL A 560 8.23 -14.87 -6.68
N HIS A 561 9.05 -15.89 -6.93
CA HIS A 561 8.91 -17.22 -6.32
C HIS A 561 8.90 -17.12 -4.77
N ASN A 562 9.89 -16.44 -4.18
CA ASN A 562 9.95 -16.24 -2.72
C ASN A 562 8.71 -15.53 -2.17
N LYS A 563 8.18 -14.55 -2.89
CA LYS A 563 6.96 -13.85 -2.49
C LYS A 563 5.75 -14.78 -2.49
N LEU A 564 5.58 -15.59 -3.54
CA LEU A 564 4.47 -16.55 -3.63
C LEU A 564 4.59 -17.62 -2.54
N LYS A 565 5.78 -18.17 -2.30
CA LYS A 565 6.06 -19.10 -1.20
C LYS A 565 5.70 -18.53 0.17
N SER A 566 5.99 -17.25 0.41
CA SER A 566 5.63 -16.55 1.65
C SER A 566 4.12 -16.41 1.88
N ILE A 567 3.30 -16.52 0.83
CA ILE A 567 1.83 -16.46 0.90
C ILE A 567 1.23 -17.85 1.12
N VAL A 568 1.77 -18.87 0.45
CA VAL A 568 1.28 -20.26 0.56
C VAL A 568 1.56 -20.85 1.95
N SER A 569 2.73 -20.59 2.52
CA SER A 569 3.15 -21.16 3.82
C SER A 569 2.20 -20.84 5.00
N PRO A 570 1.71 -19.59 5.20
CA PRO A 570 0.71 -19.30 6.24
C PRO A 570 -0.72 -19.72 5.86
N MET A 571 -0.98 -19.99 4.58
CA MET A 571 -2.31 -20.34 4.09
C MET A 571 -2.71 -21.76 4.46
N ILE A 572 -1.76 -22.70 4.48
CA ILE A 572 -1.99 -24.11 4.80
C ILE A 572 -0.95 -24.50 5.84
N GLN A 573 -1.38 -24.87 7.04
CA GLN A 573 -0.48 -25.18 8.15
C GLN A 573 -0.82 -26.54 8.74
N ASP A 574 0.15 -27.16 9.41
CA ASP A 574 -0.03 -28.39 10.16
C ASP A 574 -1.26 -28.36 11.08
N ASP A 575 -1.98 -29.47 11.13
CA ASP A 575 -3.04 -29.69 12.09
C ASP A 575 -2.90 -31.06 12.79
N SER A 576 -3.96 -31.47 13.49
CA SER A 576 -3.98 -32.74 14.21
C SER A 576 -3.97 -33.99 13.30
N ILE A 577 -4.39 -33.87 12.04
CA ILE A 577 -4.53 -34.97 11.07
C ILE A 577 -3.39 -34.95 10.05
N PHE A 578 -3.07 -33.76 9.54
CA PHE A 578 -2.16 -33.55 8.43
C PHE A 578 -0.84 -32.91 8.87
N HIS A 579 0.22 -33.44 8.28
CA HIS A 579 1.54 -32.83 8.16
C HIS A 579 1.63 -32.15 6.79
N ILE A 580 2.05 -30.89 6.72
CA ILE A 580 2.09 -30.15 5.46
C ILE A 580 3.53 -30.05 4.97
N GLU A 581 3.75 -30.55 3.76
CA GLU A 581 5.01 -30.34 3.05
C GLU A 581 4.81 -29.28 1.98
N HIS A 582 5.46 -28.13 2.17
CA HIS A 582 5.39 -27.02 1.23
C HIS A 582 6.50 -27.10 0.19
N ASP A 583 6.26 -26.43 -0.95
CA ASP A 583 7.29 -26.19 -1.96
C ASP A 583 7.84 -27.50 -2.54
N VAL A 584 6.95 -28.47 -2.74
CA VAL A 584 7.28 -29.79 -3.27
C VAL A 584 7.52 -29.66 -4.78
N HIS A 585 8.71 -30.04 -5.23
CA HIS A 585 9.09 -30.07 -6.64
C HIS A 585 9.29 -31.50 -7.15
N LEU A 586 9.85 -32.37 -6.29
CA LEU A 586 10.26 -33.72 -6.63
C LEU A 586 9.75 -34.74 -5.60
N PRO A 587 9.65 -36.03 -5.96
CA PRO A 587 9.18 -37.07 -5.04
C PRO A 587 9.98 -37.18 -3.75
N GLN A 588 11.26 -36.81 -3.77
CA GLN A 588 12.16 -36.87 -2.61
C GLN A 588 11.92 -35.76 -1.58
N ASP A 589 11.19 -34.71 -1.96
CA ASP A 589 10.87 -33.59 -1.05
C ASP A 589 9.82 -34.02 -0.01
N ILE A 590 9.09 -35.11 -0.29
CA ILE A 590 8.07 -35.65 0.62
C ILE A 590 8.68 -36.79 1.45
N PRO A 591 8.73 -36.68 2.79
CA PRO A 591 9.22 -37.73 3.66
C PRO A 591 8.38 -39.01 3.58
N ASP A 592 9.01 -40.17 3.80
CA ASP A 592 8.42 -41.51 3.68
C ASP A 592 8.37 -42.25 5.03
N ASN A 593 8.28 -41.50 6.12
CA ASN A 593 8.29 -42.00 7.49
C ASN A 593 7.34 -41.25 8.43
N GLN A 594 6.46 -40.39 7.87
CA GLN A 594 5.52 -39.60 8.65
C GLN A 594 4.43 -40.49 9.25
N GLU A 595 4.07 -40.21 10.51
CA GLU A 595 2.96 -40.90 11.18
C GLU A 595 1.60 -40.26 10.89
N ARG A 596 1.60 -38.96 10.54
CA ARG A 596 0.43 -38.19 10.09
C ARG A 596 0.30 -38.27 8.57
N LEU A 597 -0.91 -38.05 8.07
CA LEU A 597 -1.14 -37.93 6.62
C LEU A 597 -0.40 -36.70 6.09
N THR A 598 0.31 -36.84 4.97
CA THR A 598 1.07 -35.73 4.40
C THR A 598 0.26 -35.05 3.29
N VAL A 599 0.05 -33.74 3.40
CA VAL A 599 -0.43 -32.92 2.28
C VAL A 599 0.78 -32.30 1.60
N ALA A 600 1.08 -32.76 0.39
CA ALA A 600 2.15 -32.22 -0.43
C ALA A 600 1.62 -31.06 -1.27
N VAL A 601 2.08 -29.85 -0.94
CA VAL A 601 1.73 -28.62 -1.66
C VAL A 601 2.78 -28.38 -2.74
N VAL A 602 2.41 -28.70 -3.98
CA VAL A 602 3.30 -28.62 -5.15
C VAL A 602 3.60 -27.17 -5.48
N SER A 603 4.87 -26.84 -5.73
CA SER A 603 5.26 -25.45 -5.97
C SER A 603 4.66 -24.87 -7.26
N LEU A 604 4.44 -23.55 -7.27
CA LEU A 604 3.77 -22.84 -8.37
C LEU A 604 4.59 -22.80 -9.67
N ASP A 605 5.89 -23.02 -9.58
CA ASP A 605 6.83 -23.04 -10.71
C ASP A 605 7.08 -24.43 -11.31
N VAL A 606 6.51 -25.49 -10.73
CA VAL A 606 6.48 -26.82 -11.32
C VAL A 606 5.61 -26.79 -12.57
N GLU A 607 6.23 -26.95 -13.74
CA GLU A 607 5.51 -26.87 -15.02
C GLU A 607 4.71 -28.13 -15.33
N GLU A 608 5.24 -29.29 -14.94
CA GLU A 608 4.69 -30.59 -15.26
C GLU A 608 4.91 -31.56 -14.10
N ILE A 609 3.89 -32.35 -13.80
CA ILE A 609 3.92 -33.30 -12.68
C ILE A 609 3.13 -34.57 -13.02
N ASP A 610 3.73 -35.73 -12.75
CA ASP A 610 3.02 -37.02 -12.71
C ASP A 610 2.78 -37.39 -11.24
N PRO A 611 1.54 -37.26 -10.72
CA PRO A 611 1.23 -37.57 -9.33
C PRO A 611 1.56 -39.03 -8.97
N MET A 612 1.47 -39.95 -9.92
CA MET A 612 1.69 -41.37 -9.65
C MET A 612 3.13 -41.67 -9.26
N VAL A 613 4.10 -40.98 -9.88
CA VAL A 613 5.53 -41.09 -9.57
C VAL A 613 5.81 -40.70 -8.10
N PHE A 614 5.09 -39.72 -7.56
CA PHE A 614 5.21 -39.28 -6.16
C PHE A 614 4.69 -40.35 -5.19
N TYR A 615 3.64 -41.08 -5.56
CA TYR A 615 3.14 -42.19 -4.75
C TYR A 615 4.03 -43.44 -4.82
N GLU A 616 4.71 -43.68 -5.94
CA GLU A 616 5.53 -44.88 -6.15
C GLU A 616 6.97 -44.75 -5.67
N THR A 617 7.54 -43.53 -5.74
CA THR A 617 8.96 -43.30 -5.48
C THR A 617 9.19 -42.17 -4.46
N LYS A 618 10.31 -42.23 -3.75
CA LYS A 618 10.81 -41.14 -2.90
C LYS A 618 12.14 -40.55 -3.41
N GLY A 619 12.41 -40.78 -4.68
CA GLY A 619 13.67 -40.45 -5.33
C GLY A 619 14.07 -41.52 -6.34
N PRO A 620 15.11 -41.27 -7.15
CA PRO A 620 15.54 -42.18 -8.20
C PRO A 620 15.83 -43.59 -7.66
N ASN A 621 15.13 -44.60 -8.20
CA ASN A 621 15.25 -46.01 -7.81
C ASN A 621 14.95 -46.31 -6.34
N LEU A 622 14.26 -45.42 -5.61
CA LEU A 622 13.86 -45.65 -4.23
C LEU A 622 12.34 -45.76 -4.14
N PRO A 623 11.77 -46.96 -3.89
CA PRO A 623 10.33 -47.11 -3.75
C PRO A 623 9.86 -46.39 -2.49
N ARG A 624 8.72 -45.71 -2.61
CA ARG A 624 7.99 -45.15 -1.47
C ARG A 624 7.28 -46.27 -0.72
N THR A 625 7.45 -46.30 0.59
CA THR A 625 6.86 -47.34 1.44
C THR A 625 5.46 -46.93 1.86
N TYR A 626 5.28 -45.69 2.36
CA TYR A 626 4.03 -45.18 2.91
C TYR A 626 3.17 -44.55 1.80
N GLN A 627 2.86 -45.35 0.78
CA GLN A 627 2.15 -44.90 -0.42
C GLN A 627 0.70 -44.47 -0.15
N ASN A 628 0.12 -44.84 0.99
CA ASN A 628 -1.25 -44.50 1.37
C ASN A 628 -1.34 -43.39 2.43
N MET A 629 -0.25 -42.65 2.64
CA MET A 629 -0.15 -41.61 3.66
C MET A 629 0.04 -40.20 3.07
N MET A 630 -0.40 -39.98 1.82
CA MET A 630 -0.16 -38.73 1.10
C MET A 630 -1.39 -38.30 0.31
N VAL A 631 -1.57 -36.98 0.22
CA VAL A 631 -2.48 -36.29 -0.68
C VAL A 631 -1.72 -35.11 -1.29
N MET A 632 -1.99 -34.75 -2.55
CA MET A 632 -1.33 -33.63 -3.22
C MET A 632 -2.28 -32.47 -3.49
N LEU A 633 -1.81 -31.25 -3.25
CA LEU A 633 -2.42 -30.02 -3.73
C LEU A 633 -1.59 -29.52 -4.91
N ILE A 634 -2.13 -29.67 -6.11
CA ILE A 634 -1.45 -29.29 -7.35
C ILE A 634 -2.06 -27.98 -7.86
N PRO A 635 -1.25 -26.94 -8.09
CA PRO A 635 -1.79 -25.67 -8.53
C PRO A 635 -2.21 -25.71 -10.01
N LYS A 636 -3.17 -24.86 -10.39
CA LYS A 636 -3.60 -24.64 -11.78
C LYS A 636 -2.52 -24.00 -12.69
N THR A 637 -1.29 -23.86 -12.21
CA THR A 637 -0.11 -23.45 -12.96
C THR A 637 0.75 -24.64 -13.42
N SER A 638 0.39 -25.87 -13.02
CA SER A 638 1.10 -27.09 -13.38
C SER A 638 0.26 -27.96 -14.33
N HIS A 639 0.93 -28.61 -15.27
CA HIS A 639 0.34 -29.62 -16.13
C HIS A 639 0.39 -30.99 -15.44
N VAL A 640 -0.76 -31.64 -15.26
CA VAL A 640 -0.84 -32.94 -14.59
C VAL A 640 -0.87 -34.07 -15.60
N LEU A 641 0.14 -34.93 -15.57
CA LEU A 641 0.20 -36.15 -16.37
C LEU A 641 -0.64 -37.24 -15.73
N THR A 642 -1.65 -37.73 -16.44
CA THR A 642 -2.40 -38.94 -16.05
C THR A 642 -2.47 -39.91 -17.22
N ASN A 643 -2.37 -41.20 -16.95
CA ASN A 643 -2.42 -42.25 -17.96
C ASN A 643 -3.83 -42.31 -18.58
N GLY A 644 -4.05 -41.62 -19.72
CA GLY A 644 -5.27 -41.82 -20.50
C GLY A 644 -5.69 -40.77 -21.52
N ASN A 645 -5.25 -39.51 -21.47
CA ASN A 645 -5.79 -38.46 -22.36
C ASN A 645 -4.71 -37.63 -23.06
N GLU A 646 -4.27 -38.08 -24.24
CA GLU A 646 -3.43 -37.29 -25.16
C GLU A 646 -4.22 -36.14 -25.86
N MET A 647 -5.56 -36.11 -25.76
CA MET A 647 -6.41 -35.08 -26.39
C MET A 647 -6.52 -33.75 -25.59
N ASP A 648 -6.03 -33.67 -24.36
CA ASP A 648 -6.20 -32.50 -23.45
C ASP A 648 -5.04 -31.48 -23.50
N LEU A 649 -4.00 -31.77 -24.30
CA LEU A 649 -2.72 -31.04 -24.33
C LEU A 649 -2.78 -29.62 -24.92
N PHE A 650 -3.76 -29.33 -25.81
CA PHE A 650 -3.81 -28.05 -26.52
C PHE A 650 -4.78 -27.01 -25.91
N GLU A 651 -5.90 -27.43 -25.30
CA GLU A 651 -6.88 -26.50 -24.71
C GLU A 651 -6.46 -26.02 -23.31
N ASN A 652 -5.81 -26.86 -22.51
CA ASN A 652 -5.36 -26.52 -21.15
C ASN A 652 -4.00 -25.78 -21.10
N GLY A 653 -3.16 -25.87 -22.14
CA GLY A 653 -1.86 -25.19 -22.15
C GLY A 653 -1.96 -23.66 -22.11
N ASN A 654 -3.01 -23.09 -22.72
CA ASN A 654 -3.24 -21.65 -22.73
C ASN A 654 -3.73 -21.12 -21.37
N SER A 655 -4.59 -21.87 -20.67
CA SER A 655 -5.10 -21.48 -19.36
C SER A 655 -3.99 -21.56 -18.29
N ILE A 656 -3.15 -22.60 -18.31
CA ILE A 656 -1.99 -22.75 -17.40
C ILE A 656 -1.02 -21.57 -17.55
N ARG A 657 -0.63 -21.22 -18.78
CA ARG A 657 0.25 -20.07 -19.04
C ARG A 657 -0.39 -18.74 -18.62
N ALA A 658 -1.70 -18.59 -18.84
CA ALA A 658 -2.43 -17.40 -18.40
C ALA A 658 -2.42 -17.27 -16.87
N ASN A 659 -2.71 -18.35 -16.15
CA ASN A 659 -2.69 -18.39 -14.68
C ASN A 659 -1.30 -18.03 -14.12
N LYS A 660 -0.23 -18.63 -14.68
CA LYS A 660 1.16 -18.35 -14.28
C LYS A 660 1.51 -16.88 -14.54
N ASN A 661 1.22 -16.36 -15.73
CA ASN A 661 1.49 -14.95 -16.06
C ASN A 661 0.69 -13.99 -15.16
N ASN A 662 -0.58 -14.28 -14.89
CA ASN A 662 -1.44 -13.43 -14.07
C ASN A 662 -0.91 -13.30 -12.64
N VAL A 663 -0.60 -14.42 -11.98
CA VAL A 663 -0.10 -14.41 -10.61
C VAL A 663 1.28 -13.76 -10.52
N GLU A 664 2.16 -13.98 -11.50
CA GLU A 664 3.47 -13.32 -11.55
C GLU A 664 3.35 -11.79 -11.73
N VAL A 665 2.45 -11.32 -12.59
CA VAL A 665 2.23 -9.87 -12.80
C VAL A 665 1.75 -9.21 -11.51
N ILE A 666 0.80 -9.83 -10.80
CA ILE A 666 0.29 -9.30 -9.53
C ILE A 666 1.39 -9.34 -8.46
N ALA A 667 2.16 -10.43 -8.38
CA ALA A 667 3.28 -10.54 -7.45
C ALA A 667 4.35 -9.46 -7.69
N ARG A 668 4.73 -9.20 -8.95
CA ARG A 668 5.64 -8.12 -9.33
C ARG A 668 5.10 -6.76 -8.92
N GLN A 669 3.79 -6.51 -9.05
CA GLN A 669 3.16 -5.27 -8.59
C GLN A 669 3.29 -5.10 -7.08
N VAL A 670 2.97 -6.13 -6.30
CA VAL A 670 3.08 -6.09 -4.84
C VAL A 670 4.54 -5.88 -4.40
N ILE A 671 5.49 -6.64 -4.97
CA ILE A 671 6.92 -6.48 -4.68
C ILE A 671 7.39 -5.06 -5.01
N ALA A 672 6.95 -4.51 -6.15
CA ALA A 672 7.32 -3.15 -6.54
C ALA A 672 6.81 -2.10 -5.55
N MET A 673 5.58 -2.24 -5.06
CA MET A 673 5.02 -1.35 -4.03
C MET A 673 5.75 -1.49 -2.70
N GLN A 674 6.12 -2.70 -2.30
CA GLN A 674 6.88 -2.96 -1.06
C GLN A 674 8.31 -2.40 -1.13
N LYS A 675 9.02 -2.59 -2.25
CA LYS A 675 10.35 -2.01 -2.48
C LYS A 675 10.32 -0.48 -2.46
N LEU A 676 9.32 0.13 -3.11
CA LEU A 676 9.14 1.57 -3.10
C LEU A 676 8.92 2.11 -1.68
N GLN A 677 8.10 1.42 -0.88
CA GLN A 677 7.83 1.82 0.51
C GLN A 677 9.04 1.65 1.44
N ALA A 678 9.84 0.61 1.22
CA ALA A 678 11.02 0.36 2.05
C ALA A 678 12.09 1.45 1.90
N ASN A 679 12.36 1.88 0.66
CA ASN A 679 13.42 2.86 0.35
C ASN A 679 12.98 3.91 -0.70
N PRO A 680 11.97 4.77 -0.40
CA PRO A 680 11.41 5.71 -1.38
C PRO A 680 12.44 6.68 -1.96
N GLN A 681 13.36 7.17 -1.12
CA GLN A 681 14.41 8.11 -1.50
C GLN A 681 15.36 7.54 -2.56
N SER A 682 15.61 6.22 -2.55
CA SER A 682 16.48 5.55 -3.52
C SER A 682 15.91 5.59 -4.96
N PHE A 683 14.59 5.80 -5.07
CA PHE A 683 13.85 5.98 -6.31
C PHE A 683 13.48 7.45 -6.59
N GLY A 684 14.00 8.38 -5.79
CA GLY A 684 13.71 9.82 -5.89
C GLY A 684 12.44 10.28 -5.16
N ILE A 685 11.64 9.36 -4.62
CA ILE A 685 10.29 9.66 -4.11
C ILE A 685 10.36 10.23 -2.68
N ASN A 686 9.55 11.26 -2.40
CA ASN A 686 9.41 11.79 -1.05
C ASN A 686 8.57 10.81 -0.21
N PRO A 687 9.03 10.38 0.98
CA PRO A 687 8.26 9.51 1.87
C PRO A 687 6.82 9.98 2.15
N SER A 688 6.57 11.29 2.19
CA SER A 688 5.24 11.85 2.46
C SER A 688 4.19 11.44 1.43
N GLN A 689 4.58 11.22 0.18
CA GLN A 689 3.67 10.84 -0.92
C GLN A 689 3.15 9.41 -0.78
N LEU A 690 3.85 8.55 -0.04
CA LEU A 690 3.40 7.18 0.23
C LEU A 690 2.37 7.10 1.38
N ASN A 691 2.12 8.22 2.06
CA ASN A 691 1.07 8.34 3.08
C ASN A 691 -0.28 8.77 2.48
N ASP A 692 -0.36 8.94 1.16
CA ASP A 692 -1.62 9.21 0.46
C ASP A 692 -2.62 8.05 0.69
N PRO A 693 -3.85 8.33 1.18
CA PRO A 693 -4.88 7.32 1.37
C PRO A 693 -5.13 6.45 0.12
N GLU A 694 -5.10 7.03 -1.08
CA GLU A 694 -5.33 6.31 -2.33
C GLU A 694 -4.22 5.28 -2.59
N PHE A 695 -2.96 5.64 -2.32
CA PHE A 695 -1.83 4.72 -2.45
C PHE A 695 -1.90 3.58 -1.43
N ILE A 696 -2.24 3.89 -0.17
CA ILE A 696 -2.36 2.91 0.92
C ILE A 696 -3.47 1.90 0.60
N GLU A 697 -4.65 2.38 0.19
CA GLU A 697 -5.78 1.54 -0.19
C GLU A 697 -5.43 0.65 -1.38
N ARG A 698 -4.90 1.24 -2.46
CA ARG A 698 -4.48 0.49 -3.65
C ARG A 698 -3.42 -0.57 -3.33
N LYS A 699 -2.48 -0.29 -2.43
CA LYS A 699 -1.48 -1.28 -1.99
C LYS A 699 -2.16 -2.44 -1.27
N ARG A 700 -3.04 -2.14 -0.31
CA ARG A 700 -3.78 -3.14 0.47
C ARG A 700 -4.60 -4.04 -0.45
N ASP A 701 -5.32 -3.46 -1.40
CA ASP A 701 -6.15 -4.19 -2.35
C ASP A 701 -5.32 -5.11 -3.24
N ARG A 702 -4.13 -4.68 -3.66
CA ARG A 702 -3.23 -5.52 -4.46
C ARG A 702 -2.62 -6.66 -3.64
N GLU A 703 -2.30 -6.43 -2.37
CA GLU A 703 -1.83 -7.49 -1.46
C GLU A 703 -2.94 -8.53 -1.21
N LEU A 704 -4.17 -8.10 -0.93
CA LEU A 704 -5.32 -8.99 -0.77
C LEU A 704 -5.65 -9.73 -2.08
N GLY A 705 -5.61 -9.03 -3.22
CA GLY A 705 -5.83 -9.63 -4.53
C GLY A 705 -4.82 -10.73 -4.85
N LEU A 706 -3.54 -10.55 -4.47
CA LEU A 706 -2.52 -11.59 -4.64
C LEU A 706 -2.81 -12.83 -3.78
N VAL A 707 -3.23 -12.64 -2.52
CA VAL A 707 -3.60 -13.76 -1.64
C VAL A 707 -4.79 -14.53 -2.21
N SER A 708 -5.82 -13.82 -2.70
CA SER A 708 -6.98 -14.44 -3.32
C SER A 708 -6.62 -15.21 -4.59
N GLU A 709 -5.72 -14.65 -5.43
CA GLU A 709 -5.29 -15.31 -6.66
C GLU A 709 -4.54 -16.61 -6.34
N VAL A 710 -3.57 -16.56 -5.42
CA VAL A 710 -2.83 -17.76 -4.97
C VAL A 710 -3.79 -18.81 -4.40
N SER A 711 -4.80 -18.40 -3.64
CA SER A 711 -5.80 -19.33 -3.10
C SER A 711 -6.61 -20.02 -4.19
N ASN A 712 -6.97 -19.31 -5.27
CA ASN A 712 -7.73 -19.89 -6.38
C ASN A 712 -6.90 -20.89 -7.19
N LEU A 713 -5.57 -20.74 -7.21
CA LEU A 713 -4.68 -21.67 -7.90
C LEU A 713 -4.62 -23.04 -7.21
N TYR A 714 -4.66 -23.09 -5.88
CA TYR A 714 -4.60 -24.34 -5.09
C TYR A 714 -5.99 -24.92 -4.79
N ASN A 715 -6.85 -25.05 -5.79
CA ASN A 715 -8.20 -25.55 -5.57
C ASN A 715 -8.37 -27.05 -5.86
N SER A 716 -7.33 -27.77 -6.30
CA SER A 716 -7.43 -29.15 -6.78
C SER A 716 -6.63 -30.12 -5.90
N VAL A 717 -7.33 -31.11 -5.37
CA VAL A 717 -6.79 -32.14 -4.47
C VAL A 717 -6.65 -33.45 -5.26
N TYR A 718 -5.48 -34.07 -5.23
CA TYR A 718 -5.16 -35.32 -5.91
C TYR A 718 -4.81 -36.41 -4.91
N PHE A 719 -5.47 -37.56 -5.01
CA PHE A 719 -5.26 -38.71 -4.13
C PHE A 719 -5.27 -40.02 -4.92
N ALA A 720 -4.56 -41.03 -4.41
CA ALA A 720 -4.51 -42.33 -5.05
C ALA A 720 -5.71 -43.21 -4.66
N LYS A 721 -6.23 -43.97 -5.61
CA LYS A 721 -7.23 -45.02 -5.40
C LYS A 721 -6.81 -46.27 -6.13
N GLY A 722 -6.13 -47.16 -5.41
CA GLY A 722 -5.45 -48.31 -6.00
C GLY A 722 -4.32 -47.90 -6.94
N ASN A 723 -4.48 -48.15 -8.25
CA ASN A 723 -3.49 -47.81 -9.28
C ASN A 723 -3.85 -46.56 -10.10
N ASN A 724 -4.97 -45.90 -9.77
CA ASN A 724 -5.41 -44.69 -10.44
C ASN A 724 -5.22 -43.47 -9.53
N ILE A 725 -5.11 -42.31 -10.15
CA ILE A 725 -5.14 -41.01 -9.47
C ILE A 725 -6.53 -40.41 -9.69
N GLU A 726 -7.21 -40.08 -8.60
CA GLU A 726 -8.45 -39.31 -8.63
C GLU A 726 -8.17 -37.86 -8.18
N HIS A 727 -8.99 -36.93 -8.64
CA HIS A 727 -8.91 -35.53 -8.23
C HIS A 727 -10.28 -34.96 -7.92
N SER A 728 -10.32 -33.92 -7.08
CA SER A 728 -11.54 -33.21 -6.72
C SER A 728 -11.23 -31.74 -6.45
N GLU A 729 -12.17 -30.85 -6.81
CA GLU A 729 -12.03 -29.42 -6.55
C GLU A 729 -12.60 -29.04 -5.16
N LEU A 730 -11.88 -28.16 -4.47
CA LEU A 730 -12.29 -27.51 -3.23
C LEU A 730 -13.39 -26.47 -3.54
N ARG A 731 -14.45 -26.44 -2.74
CA ARG A 731 -15.60 -25.55 -2.95
C ARG A 731 -15.36 -24.20 -2.26
N GLY A 732 -15.41 -23.11 -3.05
CA GLY A 732 -15.60 -21.73 -2.58
C GLY A 732 -14.60 -21.24 -1.54
N THR A 733 -13.38 -20.89 -1.96
CA THR A 733 -12.33 -20.33 -1.08
C THR A 733 -12.44 -18.81 -0.99
N SER A 734 -13.56 -18.31 -0.48
CA SER A 734 -13.68 -16.90 -0.11
C SER A 734 -13.00 -16.66 1.24
N THR A 735 -11.73 -16.22 1.21
CA THR A 735 -11.02 -15.50 2.29
C THR A 735 -10.86 -16.16 3.67
N GLU A 736 -11.29 -17.41 3.88
CA GLU A 736 -11.18 -18.07 5.19
C GLU A 736 -9.84 -18.79 5.39
N ARG A 737 -9.29 -18.66 6.61
CA ARG A 737 -7.98 -19.16 7.05
C ARG A 737 -7.84 -20.68 6.87
N GLY A 738 -6.60 -21.16 6.75
CA GLY A 738 -6.20 -22.54 6.38
C GLY A 738 -6.91 -23.74 7.02
N ALA A 739 -7.54 -23.58 8.18
CA ALA A 739 -8.38 -24.63 8.79
C ALA A 739 -9.56 -25.04 7.87
N ALA A 740 -10.06 -24.13 7.03
CA ALA A 740 -11.11 -24.45 6.06
C ALA A 740 -10.60 -25.39 4.94
N PHE A 741 -9.35 -25.23 4.49
CA PHE A 741 -8.74 -26.06 3.43
C PHE A 741 -8.63 -27.52 3.85
N LEU A 742 -8.01 -27.79 5.00
CA LEU A 742 -7.80 -29.16 5.49
C LEU A 742 -9.13 -29.84 5.81
N THR A 743 -10.09 -29.12 6.38
CA THR A 743 -11.45 -29.63 6.63
C THR A 743 -12.15 -30.05 5.34
N GLN A 744 -12.01 -29.27 4.26
CA GLN A 744 -12.56 -29.64 2.95
C GLN A 744 -11.86 -30.88 2.37
N ILE A 745 -10.55 -31.00 2.50
CA ILE A 745 -9.81 -32.21 2.09
C ILE A 745 -10.34 -33.45 2.81
N VAL A 746 -10.50 -33.39 4.15
CA VAL A 746 -11.10 -34.51 4.92
C VAL A 746 -12.50 -34.85 4.40
N ASN A 747 -13.34 -33.86 4.13
CA ASN A 747 -14.70 -34.09 3.65
C ASN A 747 -14.74 -34.73 2.26
N ILE A 748 -13.85 -34.32 1.35
CA ILE A 748 -13.68 -34.96 0.04
C ILE A 748 -13.28 -36.42 0.22
N LEU A 749 -12.21 -36.69 0.97
CA LEU A 749 -11.72 -38.05 1.19
C LEU A 749 -12.76 -38.94 1.88
N ARG A 750 -13.56 -38.38 2.79
CA ARG A 750 -14.65 -39.08 3.48
C ARG A 750 -15.78 -39.45 2.50
N THR A 751 -16.18 -38.51 1.65
CA THR A 751 -17.23 -38.72 0.65
C THR A 751 -16.83 -39.81 -0.35
N GLU A 752 -15.55 -39.84 -0.74
CA GLU A 752 -14.97 -40.84 -1.64
C GLU A 752 -14.58 -42.17 -0.95
N GLY A 753 -14.85 -42.31 0.35
CA GLY A 753 -14.54 -43.51 1.14
C GLY A 753 -13.03 -43.80 1.26
N GLN A 754 -12.18 -42.81 1.07
CA GLN A 754 -10.72 -42.93 1.06
C GLN A 754 -10.07 -42.65 2.41
N ILE A 755 -10.82 -42.25 3.44
CA ILE A 755 -10.28 -41.99 4.79
C ILE A 755 -11.16 -42.62 5.87
N LEU A 756 -10.52 -43.22 6.88
CA LEU A 756 -11.23 -43.70 8.06
C LEU A 756 -11.75 -42.53 8.88
N SER A 757 -13.01 -42.59 9.30
CA SER A 757 -13.63 -41.55 10.11
C SER A 757 -13.43 -41.81 11.60
N ASP A 758 -13.05 -40.77 12.34
CA ASP A 758 -13.11 -40.79 13.80
C ASP A 758 -14.55 -40.52 14.24
N THR A 759 -15.29 -41.59 14.54
CA THR A 759 -16.66 -41.51 15.07
C THR A 759 -16.64 -41.85 16.55
N GLU A 760 -17.54 -41.27 17.35
CA GLU A 760 -17.65 -41.61 18.77
C GLU A 760 -17.89 -43.11 18.98
N GLU A 761 -18.73 -43.71 18.13
CA GLU A 761 -19.02 -45.15 18.10
C GLU A 761 -19.11 -45.66 16.65
N PHE A 762 -18.53 -46.83 16.36
CA PHE A 762 -18.59 -47.47 15.04
C PHE A 762 -19.80 -48.39 14.93
N LYS A 763 -20.53 -48.36 13.82
CA LYS A 763 -21.67 -49.29 13.62
C LYS A 763 -21.16 -50.71 13.35
N THR A 764 -21.92 -51.72 13.77
CA THR A 764 -21.57 -53.13 13.53
C THR A 764 -21.42 -53.43 12.02
N SER A 765 -22.27 -52.84 11.18
CA SER A 765 -22.19 -52.97 9.71
C SER A 765 -20.91 -52.38 9.13
N GLU A 766 -20.42 -51.26 9.67
CA GLU A 766 -19.16 -50.62 9.24
C GLU A 766 -17.96 -51.49 9.59
N LEU A 767 -17.93 -52.03 10.82
CA LEU A 767 -16.89 -52.94 11.27
C LEU A 767 -16.89 -54.25 10.47
N GLN A 768 -18.06 -54.83 10.20
CA GLN A 768 -18.20 -56.01 9.33
C GLN A 768 -17.73 -55.73 7.90
N SER A 769 -18.02 -54.54 7.36
CA SER A 769 -17.52 -54.11 6.05
C SER A 769 -15.99 -54.04 6.04
N LEU A 770 -15.38 -53.42 7.06
CA LEU A 770 -13.92 -53.35 7.20
C LEU A 770 -13.29 -54.76 7.31
N ALA A 771 -13.93 -55.65 8.06
CA ALA A 771 -13.50 -57.03 8.21
C ALA A 771 -13.51 -57.79 6.88
N GLN A 772 -14.60 -57.69 6.11
CA GLN A 772 -14.78 -58.41 4.85
C GLN A 772 -13.93 -57.83 3.71
N GLN A 773 -13.89 -56.49 3.60
CA GLN A 773 -13.22 -55.81 2.49
C GLN A 773 -11.70 -55.71 2.68
N PHE A 774 -11.23 -55.63 3.94
CA PHE A 774 -9.83 -55.35 4.22
C PHE A 774 -9.18 -56.40 5.15
N PHE A 775 -9.60 -56.52 6.41
CA PHE A 775 -8.82 -57.26 7.43
C PHE A 775 -8.70 -58.76 7.14
N PHE A 776 -9.77 -59.40 6.67
CA PHE A 776 -9.83 -60.84 6.45
C PHE A 776 -10.08 -61.22 4.99
N ARG A 777 -9.83 -60.29 4.05
CA ARG A 777 -10.09 -60.50 2.62
C ARG A 777 -9.38 -61.73 2.04
N THR A 778 -8.17 -62.03 2.53
CA THR A 778 -7.31 -63.10 1.98
C THR A 778 -6.96 -64.19 2.99
N LYS A 779 -7.06 -63.91 4.30
CA LYS A 779 -6.68 -64.83 5.38
C LYS A 779 -7.71 -64.79 6.50
N ASP A 780 -7.89 -65.92 7.16
CA ASP A 780 -8.76 -66.05 8.35
C ASP A 780 -8.23 -65.31 9.59
N HIS A 781 -7.03 -64.74 9.53
CA HIS A 781 -6.44 -63.93 10.61
C HIS A 781 -5.47 -62.89 10.06
N ILE A 782 -5.21 -61.85 10.83
CA ILE A 782 -4.24 -60.79 10.49
C ILE A 782 -3.60 -60.21 11.75
N LYS A 783 -2.29 -59.93 11.75
CA LYS A 783 -1.65 -59.25 12.89
C LYS A 783 -2.10 -57.80 12.93
N VAL A 784 -2.31 -57.23 14.13
CA VAL A 784 -2.72 -55.82 14.27
C VAL A 784 -1.68 -54.87 13.67
N ARG A 785 -0.39 -55.22 13.81
CA ARG A 785 0.72 -54.50 13.16
C ARG A 785 0.63 -54.54 11.63
N ASP A 786 0.24 -55.66 11.05
CA ASP A 786 0.11 -55.82 9.60
C ASP A 786 -1.06 -54.97 9.08
N VAL A 787 -2.17 -54.88 9.82
CA VAL A 787 -3.30 -53.96 9.50
C VAL A 787 -2.81 -52.51 9.45
N LEU A 788 -2.06 -52.07 10.47
CA LEU A 788 -1.48 -50.72 10.49
C LEU A 788 -0.54 -50.50 9.31
N GLN A 789 0.29 -51.50 8.97
CA GLN A 789 1.19 -51.42 7.82
C GLN A 789 0.43 -51.35 6.50
N PHE A 790 -0.63 -52.15 6.29
CA PHE A 790 -1.43 -52.09 5.06
C PHE A 790 -2.15 -50.76 4.91
N LEU A 791 -2.72 -50.21 5.98
CA LEU A 791 -3.34 -48.87 5.96
C LEU A 791 -2.34 -47.76 5.57
N ARG A 792 -1.04 -47.94 5.84
CA ARG A 792 0.03 -46.99 5.45
C ARG A 792 0.58 -47.24 4.05
N THR A 793 0.63 -48.49 3.60
CA THR A 793 1.38 -48.89 2.40
C THR A 793 0.51 -49.22 1.18
N ASN A 794 -0.76 -49.61 1.37
CA ASN A 794 -1.62 -50.07 0.30
C ASN A 794 -2.66 -49.02 -0.10
N ARG A 795 -2.50 -48.43 -1.30
CA ARG A 795 -3.37 -47.39 -1.87
C ARG A 795 -4.82 -47.84 -2.14
N SER A 796 -5.11 -49.13 -2.06
CA SER A 796 -6.49 -49.64 -2.15
C SER A 796 -7.21 -49.69 -0.80
N TRP A 797 -6.52 -49.39 0.30
CA TRP A 797 -7.10 -49.33 1.64
C TRP A 797 -7.40 -47.86 2.00
N PRO A 798 -8.40 -47.59 2.86
CA PRO A 798 -8.65 -46.23 3.31
C PRO A 798 -7.46 -45.69 4.11
N MET A 799 -7.16 -44.41 3.94
CA MET A 799 -6.14 -43.67 4.67
C MET A 799 -6.47 -43.63 6.17
N LEU A 800 -5.44 -43.71 7.00
CA LEU A 800 -5.55 -43.66 8.46
C LEU A 800 -5.14 -42.27 8.98
N PRO A 801 -6.09 -41.43 9.46
CA PRO A 801 -5.75 -40.10 9.97
C PRO A 801 -4.79 -40.13 11.16
N GLN A 802 -5.07 -41.03 12.11
CA GLN A 802 -4.31 -41.17 13.34
C GLN A 802 -4.34 -42.63 13.82
N LYS A 803 -3.27 -43.06 14.50
CA LYS A 803 -3.09 -44.44 14.96
C LYS A 803 -4.14 -44.90 15.98
N ASN A 804 -4.61 -43.99 16.84
CA ASN A 804 -5.67 -44.23 17.83
C ASN A 804 -7.00 -44.67 17.20
N ILE A 805 -7.33 -44.20 15.99
CA ILE A 805 -8.56 -44.57 15.27
C ILE A 805 -8.56 -46.07 14.98
N LEU A 806 -7.43 -46.62 14.51
CA LEU A 806 -7.29 -48.05 14.29
C LEU A 806 -7.43 -48.83 15.60
N GLU A 807 -6.82 -48.34 16.68
CA GLU A 807 -6.94 -48.99 18.00
C GLU A 807 -8.40 -49.04 18.48
N LYS A 808 -9.12 -47.93 18.30
CA LYS A 808 -10.55 -47.83 18.60
C LYS A 808 -11.37 -48.80 17.76
N ILE A 809 -11.16 -48.84 16.44
CA ILE A 809 -11.83 -49.78 15.52
C ILE A 809 -11.62 -51.22 15.99
N VAL A 810 -10.37 -51.59 16.29
CA VAL A 810 -9.99 -52.94 16.69
C VAL A 810 -10.67 -53.34 18.01
N ARG A 811 -10.70 -52.45 19.01
CA ARG A 811 -11.35 -52.68 20.31
C ARG A 811 -12.88 -52.75 20.21
N GLU A 812 -13.49 -51.82 19.47
CA GLU A 812 -14.95 -51.81 19.24
C GLU A 812 -15.41 -53.05 18.46
N GLY A 813 -14.61 -53.54 17.52
CA GLY A 813 -14.89 -54.80 16.83
C GLY A 813 -14.93 -56.02 17.74
N VAL A 814 -14.15 -56.05 18.82
CA VAL A 814 -14.28 -57.10 19.85
C VAL A 814 -15.54 -56.90 20.69
N LYS A 815 -15.81 -55.68 21.17
CA LYS A 815 -17.03 -55.37 21.95
C LYS A 815 -18.31 -55.71 21.18
N LYS A 816 -18.32 -55.53 19.87
CA LYS A 816 -19.46 -55.81 18.99
C LYS A 816 -19.45 -57.20 18.38
N GLY A 817 -18.52 -58.08 18.81
CA GLY A 817 -18.47 -59.48 18.37
C GLY A 817 -18.14 -59.69 16.89
N CYS A 818 -17.48 -58.72 16.23
CA CYS A 818 -17.07 -58.84 14.83
C CYS A 818 -15.82 -59.74 14.68
N TRP A 819 -14.87 -59.65 15.61
CA TRP A 819 -13.65 -60.46 15.66
C TRP A 819 -13.18 -60.67 17.10
N VAL A 820 -12.26 -61.60 17.30
CA VAL A 820 -11.48 -61.76 18.53
C VAL A 820 -10.09 -61.15 18.37
N ILE A 821 -9.51 -60.65 19.46
CA ILE A 821 -8.08 -60.32 19.54
C ILE A 821 -7.40 -61.44 20.30
N TYR A 822 -6.30 -61.97 19.78
CA TYR A 822 -5.58 -63.04 20.43
C TYR A 822 -4.07 -62.92 20.24
N LYS A 823 -3.31 -63.55 21.14
CA LYS A 823 -1.86 -63.67 21.09
C LYS A 823 -1.48 -65.14 21.32
N MET A 824 -0.71 -65.69 20.40
CA MET A 824 -0.14 -67.04 20.56
C MET A 824 1.13 -66.95 21.39
N SER A 825 1.41 -67.98 22.17
CA SER A 825 2.68 -68.09 22.88
C SER A 825 3.85 -68.24 21.91
N GLN A 826 5.07 -68.01 22.40
CA GLN A 826 6.29 -68.17 21.60
C GLN A 826 6.65 -69.65 21.34
N HIS A 827 5.92 -70.60 21.92
CA HIS A 827 6.13 -72.03 21.76
C HIS A 827 5.26 -72.59 20.63
N ALA A 828 5.90 -73.09 19.57
CA ALA A 828 5.23 -73.50 18.33
C ALA A 828 4.27 -74.70 18.46
N GLU A 829 4.26 -75.39 19.61
CA GLU A 829 3.43 -76.59 19.85
C GLU A 829 2.07 -76.29 20.52
N GLU A 830 1.83 -75.06 20.99
CA GLU A 830 0.57 -74.72 21.65
C GLU A 830 -0.57 -74.45 20.66
N THR A 831 -1.70 -75.15 20.83
CA THR A 831 -2.86 -75.07 19.94
C THR A 831 -3.90 -74.03 20.35
N GLN A 832 -3.75 -73.42 21.53
CA GLN A 832 -4.62 -72.38 22.07
C GLN A 832 -3.85 -71.07 22.27
N PRO A 833 -4.51 -69.91 22.15
CA PRO A 833 -3.87 -68.63 22.40
C PRO A 833 -3.57 -68.43 23.90
N GLU A 834 -2.38 -67.91 24.21
CA GLU A 834 -1.96 -67.50 25.56
C GLU A 834 -2.89 -66.41 26.12
N GLU A 835 -3.28 -65.48 25.25
CA GLU A 835 -4.24 -64.43 25.56
C GLU A 835 -5.32 -64.39 24.47
N ILE A 836 -6.59 -64.40 24.86
CA ILE A 836 -7.73 -64.17 23.95
C ILE A 836 -8.73 -63.21 24.59
N TYR A 837 -9.18 -62.25 23.77
CA TYR A 837 -10.17 -61.25 24.10
C TYR A 837 -11.38 -61.39 23.19
N THR A 838 -12.54 -61.42 23.82
CA THR A 838 -13.84 -61.73 23.23
C THR A 838 -14.85 -60.64 23.60
N GLN A 839 -16.07 -60.72 23.10
CA GLN A 839 -17.14 -59.82 23.49
C GLN A 839 -17.38 -59.82 25.01
N GLU A 840 -17.22 -60.97 25.68
CA GLU A 840 -17.39 -61.13 27.13
C GLU A 840 -16.13 -60.72 27.91
N LYS A 841 -14.94 -60.93 27.33
CA LYS A 841 -13.64 -60.55 27.90
C LYS A 841 -12.96 -59.51 27.02
N THR A 842 -13.37 -58.26 27.18
CA THR A 842 -12.87 -57.14 26.35
C THR A 842 -11.43 -56.75 26.69
N VAL A 843 -10.74 -56.09 25.76
CA VAL A 843 -9.36 -55.61 25.95
C VAL A 843 -9.35 -54.33 26.78
N SER A 844 -8.63 -54.33 27.89
CA SER A 844 -8.40 -53.14 28.72
C SER A 844 -7.52 -52.10 28.02
N LEU A 845 -7.73 -50.81 28.32
CA LEU A 845 -7.11 -49.67 27.62
C LEU A 845 -5.59 -49.56 27.82
N ASP A 846 -5.05 -50.18 28.86
CA ASP A 846 -3.62 -50.22 29.21
C ASP A 846 -2.78 -51.16 28.32
N ILE A 847 -3.43 -52.06 27.58
CA ILE A 847 -2.75 -53.03 26.71
C ILE A 847 -2.44 -52.41 25.35
N SER A 848 -1.18 -52.40 24.92
CA SER A 848 -0.77 -51.87 23.61
C SER A 848 -0.89 -52.92 22.50
N LEU A 849 -1.93 -52.81 21.68
CA LEU A 849 -2.21 -53.81 20.63
C LEU A 849 -1.19 -53.86 19.47
N PHE A 850 -0.30 -52.87 19.36
CA PHE A 850 0.61 -52.73 18.21
C PHE A 850 1.99 -53.37 18.43
N ASN A 851 2.42 -53.56 19.67
CA ASN A 851 3.80 -53.96 19.99
C ASN A 851 3.93 -55.43 20.42
N ASP A 852 2.86 -56.05 20.89
CA ASP A 852 2.92 -57.31 21.66
C ASP A 852 2.43 -58.56 20.88
N GLY A 853 2.48 -58.54 19.55
CA GLY A 853 2.20 -59.73 18.73
C GLY A 853 0.72 -60.12 18.59
N TYR A 854 -0.20 -59.25 18.97
CA TYR A 854 -1.64 -59.48 18.84
C TYR A 854 -2.11 -59.61 17.39
N SER A 855 -3.08 -60.51 17.20
CA SER A 855 -3.73 -60.81 15.93
C SER A 855 -5.25 -60.76 16.05
N LEU A 856 -5.91 -60.45 14.94
CA LEU A 856 -7.35 -60.45 14.78
C LEU A 856 -7.80 -61.73 14.07
N MET A 857 -8.97 -62.25 14.41
CA MET A 857 -9.63 -63.35 13.71
C MET A 857 -11.15 -63.21 13.80
N PRO A 858 -11.93 -63.52 12.74
CA PRO A 858 -13.39 -63.53 12.83
C PRO A 858 -13.86 -64.48 13.94
N VAL A 859 -14.90 -64.10 14.70
CA VAL A 859 -15.41 -64.91 15.82
C VAL A 859 -15.77 -66.34 15.38
N GLU A 860 -16.39 -66.49 14.19
CA GLU A 860 -16.74 -67.80 13.61
C GLU A 860 -15.51 -68.72 13.44
N LYS A 861 -14.39 -68.14 13.02
CA LYS A 861 -13.13 -68.86 12.79
C LYS A 861 -12.45 -69.26 14.10
N ALA A 862 -12.62 -68.47 15.16
CA ALA A 862 -12.18 -68.83 16.51
C ALA A 862 -13.04 -69.96 17.12
N LYS A 863 -14.36 -69.97 16.86
CA LYS A 863 -15.27 -71.06 17.27
C LYS A 863 -14.89 -72.38 16.62
N ILE A 864 -14.63 -72.40 15.30
CA ILE A 864 -14.20 -73.61 14.57
C ILE A 864 -12.90 -74.18 15.14
N ARG A 865 -12.00 -73.33 15.64
CA ARG A 865 -10.73 -73.73 16.25
C ARG A 865 -10.85 -74.21 17.70
N GLY A 866 -12.05 -74.19 18.28
CA GLY A 866 -12.29 -74.59 19.67
C GLY A 866 -11.64 -73.66 20.69
N TRP A 867 -11.37 -72.41 20.32
CA TRP A 867 -10.76 -71.40 21.21
C TRP A 867 -11.77 -70.67 22.09
N LEU A 868 -13.07 -70.83 21.81
CA LEU A 868 -14.17 -70.24 22.55
C LEU A 868 -14.96 -71.37 23.22
N ASP A 869 -15.38 -71.18 24.47
CA ASP A 869 -15.97 -72.22 25.32
C ASP A 869 -17.01 -73.07 24.58
N LYS A 870 -16.83 -74.39 24.65
CA LYS A 870 -17.86 -75.36 24.26
C LYS A 870 -18.99 -75.32 25.29
N ASP A 871 -20.21 -75.20 24.79
CA ASP A 871 -21.45 -75.66 25.42
C ASP A 871 -21.87 -74.98 26.75
N LYS A 872 -22.35 -73.73 26.69
CA LYS A 872 -23.48 -73.34 27.56
C LYS A 872 -24.74 -73.98 26.98
N VAL A 873 -25.37 -74.88 27.73
CA VAL A 873 -26.68 -75.44 27.36
C VAL A 873 -27.65 -74.28 27.18
N PRO A 874 -28.35 -74.14 26.03
CA PRO A 874 -29.29 -73.05 25.84
C PRO A 874 -30.34 -73.03 26.93
N SER A 875 -30.65 -71.84 27.48
CA SER A 875 -31.66 -71.68 28.53
C SER A 875 -33.03 -72.26 28.14
N GLU A 876 -33.36 -72.31 26.84
CA GLU A 876 -34.56 -73.00 26.35
C GLU A 876 -34.55 -74.49 26.62
N LYS A 877 -33.43 -75.20 26.44
CA LYS A 877 -33.34 -76.65 26.73
C LYS A 877 -33.43 -76.95 28.23
N VAL A 878 -32.91 -76.03 29.05
CA VAL A 878 -33.05 -76.08 30.52
C VAL A 878 -34.52 -75.86 30.89
N LYS A 879 -35.18 -74.86 30.30
CA LYS A 879 -36.59 -74.55 30.51
C LYS A 879 -37.50 -75.71 30.10
N THR A 880 -37.32 -76.29 28.91
CA THR A 880 -38.09 -77.47 28.46
C THR A 880 -37.92 -78.66 29.41
N ALA A 881 -36.71 -78.91 29.93
CA ALA A 881 -36.50 -79.98 30.90
C ALA A 881 -37.20 -79.71 32.24
N LEU A 882 -37.19 -78.47 32.71
CA LEU A 882 -37.92 -78.06 33.92
C LEU A 882 -39.44 -78.19 33.71
N GLU A 883 -39.97 -77.79 32.56
CA GLU A 883 -41.38 -77.93 32.18
C GLU A 883 -41.80 -79.40 32.13
N GLU A 884 -41.01 -80.29 31.51
CA GLU A 884 -41.26 -81.74 31.49
C GLU A 884 -41.32 -82.33 32.90
N ILE A 885 -40.37 -81.95 33.78
CA ILE A 885 -40.34 -82.44 35.16
C ILE A 885 -41.57 -81.96 35.93
N LEU A 886 -41.94 -80.69 35.80
CA LEU A 886 -43.09 -80.10 36.50
C LEU A 886 -44.44 -80.59 35.96
N GLN A 887 -44.56 -80.81 34.65
CA GLN A 887 -45.76 -81.43 34.06
C GLN A 887 -45.94 -82.88 34.50
N SER A 888 -44.85 -83.64 34.67
CA SER A 888 -44.92 -85.05 35.08
C SER A 888 -45.25 -85.25 36.56
N ASN A 889 -44.76 -84.36 37.44
CA ASN A 889 -44.86 -84.52 38.89
C ASN A 889 -45.89 -83.59 39.56
N GLY A 890 -46.36 -82.55 38.85
CA GLY A 890 -47.27 -81.52 39.38
C GLY A 890 -46.56 -80.47 40.25
N ASP A 891 -45.71 -80.88 41.19
CA ASP A 891 -44.83 -80.00 41.97
C ASP A 891 -43.45 -80.61 42.26
N ALA A 892 -42.44 -79.76 42.45
CA ALA A 892 -41.07 -80.18 42.77
C ALA A 892 -40.30 -79.10 43.53
N THR A 893 -39.39 -79.49 44.42
CA THR A 893 -38.50 -78.54 45.11
C THR A 893 -37.44 -78.00 44.16
N VAL A 894 -37.03 -76.74 44.33
CA VAL A 894 -35.98 -76.11 43.53
C VAL A 894 -34.67 -76.89 43.60
N GLY A 895 -34.30 -77.42 44.77
CA GLY A 895 -33.12 -78.28 44.91
C GLY A 895 -33.21 -79.57 44.09
N SER A 896 -34.40 -80.18 44.00
CA SER A 896 -34.61 -81.37 43.16
C SER A 896 -34.57 -81.03 41.67
N LEU A 897 -35.10 -79.87 41.27
CA LEU A 897 -35.07 -79.38 39.89
C LEU A 897 -33.65 -79.06 39.43
N ILE A 898 -32.85 -78.40 40.27
CA ILE A 898 -31.41 -78.16 40.01
C ILE A 898 -30.69 -79.49 39.82
N SER A 899 -30.85 -80.42 40.74
CA SER A 899 -30.19 -81.73 40.68
C SER A 899 -30.61 -82.54 39.44
N ALA A 900 -31.90 -82.51 39.09
CA ALA A 900 -32.43 -83.23 37.94
C ALA A 900 -31.92 -82.64 36.61
N VAL A 901 -31.88 -81.32 36.49
CA VAL A 901 -31.34 -80.65 35.29
C VAL A 901 -29.82 -80.87 35.16
N GLN A 902 -29.08 -80.80 36.27
CA GLN A 902 -27.63 -81.07 36.28
C GLN A 902 -27.29 -82.53 35.98
N THR A 903 -28.17 -83.47 36.34
CA THR A 903 -28.02 -84.88 35.97
C THR A 903 -28.34 -85.10 34.48
N LYS A 904 -29.32 -84.37 33.94
CA LYS A 904 -29.74 -84.49 32.52
C LYS A 904 -28.78 -83.79 31.55
N TYR A 905 -28.13 -82.72 31.99
CA TYR A 905 -27.20 -81.94 31.18
C TYR A 905 -25.90 -81.64 31.93
N ASN A 906 -24.77 -82.10 31.39
CA ASN A 906 -23.45 -81.72 31.89
C ASN A 906 -23.22 -80.20 31.68
N ASN A 907 -22.57 -79.53 32.65
CA ASN A 907 -22.21 -78.10 32.62
C ASN A 907 -23.36 -77.07 32.73
N VAL A 908 -24.47 -77.39 33.40
CA VAL A 908 -25.48 -76.38 33.79
C VAL A 908 -25.23 -75.87 35.22
N GLY A 909 -24.95 -74.58 35.36
CA GLY A 909 -24.75 -73.95 36.66
C GLY A 909 -26.07 -73.75 37.42
N GLU A 910 -26.02 -73.78 38.76
CA GLU A 910 -27.20 -73.56 39.63
C GLU A 910 -27.93 -72.25 39.30
N ASN A 911 -27.19 -71.17 39.08
CA ASN A 911 -27.73 -69.86 38.73
C ASN A 911 -28.47 -69.86 37.38
N GLN A 912 -28.07 -70.73 36.44
CA GLN A 912 -28.76 -70.85 35.16
C GLN A 912 -30.13 -71.52 35.33
N VAL A 913 -30.21 -72.57 36.16
CA VAL A 913 -31.48 -73.24 36.48
C VAL A 913 -32.40 -72.28 37.23
N LYS A 914 -31.89 -71.57 38.25
CA LYS A 914 -32.64 -70.56 39.00
C LYS A 914 -33.13 -69.42 38.11
N GLY A 915 -32.32 -68.99 37.15
CA GLY A 915 -32.72 -68.00 36.14
C GLY A 915 -33.90 -68.46 35.29
N CYS A 916 -33.85 -69.70 34.76
CA CYS A 916 -34.95 -70.27 34.00
C CYS A 916 -36.22 -70.46 34.84
N LEU A 917 -36.09 -70.87 36.11
CA LEU A 917 -37.22 -70.98 37.03
C LEU A 917 -37.88 -69.62 37.29
N ARG A 918 -37.10 -68.54 37.43
CA ARG A 918 -37.61 -67.18 37.61
C ARG A 918 -38.42 -66.73 36.39
N GLU A 919 -37.90 -67.00 35.19
CA GLU A 919 -38.64 -66.74 33.95
C GLU A 919 -39.94 -67.56 33.87
N MET A 920 -39.92 -68.84 34.25
CA MET A 920 -41.11 -69.69 34.25
C MET A 920 -42.18 -69.17 35.23
N VAL A 921 -41.80 -68.80 36.45
CA VAL A 921 -42.72 -68.25 37.44
C VAL A 921 -43.33 -66.92 36.97
N ASN A 922 -42.53 -66.07 36.30
CA ASN A 922 -42.98 -64.79 35.76
C ASN A 922 -43.95 -64.92 34.56
N THR A 923 -44.08 -66.11 33.95
CA THR A 923 -45.06 -66.36 32.87
C THR A 923 -46.47 -66.73 33.34
N SER A 924 -46.76 -66.61 34.64
CA SER A 924 -48.09 -66.86 35.23
C SER A 924 -48.62 -68.30 35.09
N ALA A 925 -47.80 -69.27 34.66
CA ALA A 925 -48.16 -70.69 34.52
C ALA A 925 -47.79 -71.56 35.74
N TYR A 926 -46.96 -71.02 36.64
CA TYR A 926 -46.45 -71.72 37.82
C TYR A 926 -46.64 -70.85 39.06
N SER A 927 -46.72 -71.49 40.23
CA SER A 927 -46.75 -70.81 41.53
C SER A 927 -45.66 -71.39 42.42
N VAL A 928 -45.23 -70.61 43.41
CA VAL A 928 -44.12 -70.98 44.31
C VAL A 928 -44.60 -70.90 45.74
N TYR A 929 -44.19 -71.85 46.57
CA TYR A 929 -44.46 -71.82 48.00
C TYR A 929 -43.31 -72.45 48.79
N ASN A 930 -43.22 -72.14 50.07
CA ASN A 930 -42.30 -72.81 50.99
C ASN A 930 -43.03 -74.00 51.65
N GLY A 931 -42.51 -75.22 51.50
CA GLY A 931 -43.17 -76.42 52.02
C GLY A 931 -42.57 -77.72 51.48
N GLN A 932 -43.37 -78.79 51.44
CA GLN A 932 -42.95 -80.09 50.91
C GLN A 932 -43.69 -80.42 49.62
N ALA A 933 -42.96 -80.89 48.60
CA ALA A 933 -43.57 -81.38 47.37
C ALA A 933 -44.54 -82.54 47.67
N GLY A 934 -45.74 -82.47 47.09
CA GLY A 934 -46.82 -83.44 47.32
C GLY A 934 -47.70 -83.18 48.55
N GLN A 935 -47.54 -82.05 49.26
CA GLN A 935 -48.41 -81.73 50.39
C GLN A 935 -49.87 -81.51 49.97
N THR A 936 -50.82 -81.82 50.87
CA THR A 936 -52.26 -81.69 50.63
C THR A 936 -52.88 -80.45 51.26
N GLU A 937 -52.22 -79.85 52.25
CA GLU A 937 -52.63 -78.58 52.87
C GLU A 937 -52.24 -77.39 52.00
N ARG A 938 -53.14 -76.42 51.87
CA ARG A 938 -52.91 -75.22 51.04
C ARG A 938 -51.79 -74.36 51.66
N PRO A 939 -50.66 -74.15 50.97
CA PRO A 939 -49.62 -73.26 51.45
C PRO A 939 -49.97 -71.79 51.22
N GLU A 940 -49.21 -70.93 51.89
CA GLU A 940 -49.08 -69.54 51.51
C GLU A 940 -48.14 -69.44 50.30
N PHE A 941 -48.66 -68.96 49.17
CA PHE A 941 -47.88 -68.80 47.95
C PHE A 941 -47.01 -67.55 48.04
N ILE A 942 -45.77 -67.66 47.57
CA ILE A 942 -44.84 -66.54 47.44
C ILE A 942 -45.27 -65.70 46.22
N ASP A 943 -45.35 -64.39 46.40
CA ASP A 943 -45.72 -63.47 45.31
C ASP A 943 -44.64 -63.48 44.21
N SER A 944 -45.10 -63.54 42.95
CA SER A 944 -44.26 -63.40 41.76
C SER A 944 -43.41 -62.12 41.76
N TYR A 945 -43.88 -61.05 42.40
CA TYR A 945 -43.11 -59.81 42.56
C TYR A 945 -41.91 -60.00 43.48
N ASP A 946 -42.05 -60.73 44.59
CA ASP A 946 -40.95 -60.99 45.54
C ASP A 946 -39.88 -61.91 44.96
N ILE A 947 -40.25 -62.84 44.08
CA ILE A 947 -39.33 -63.78 43.40
C ILE A 947 -38.49 -63.10 42.32
N SER A 948 -38.95 -61.95 41.83
CA SER A 948 -38.20 -61.14 40.86
C SER A 948 -37.00 -60.43 41.50
N PHE A 949 -37.00 -60.24 42.82
CA PHE A 949 -35.93 -59.54 43.56
C PHE A 949 -35.15 -60.41 44.55
N ASN A 950 -35.70 -61.57 44.97
CA ASN A 950 -35.02 -62.55 45.82
C ASN A 950 -34.60 -63.81 45.04
N ASP A 951 -33.64 -64.57 45.57
CA ASP A 951 -33.16 -65.82 44.98
C ASP A 951 -33.90 -67.02 45.58
N PHE A 952 -34.13 -68.07 44.76
CA PHE A 952 -34.81 -69.27 45.23
C PHE A 952 -33.98 -70.02 46.27
N GLU A 953 -34.62 -70.43 47.37
CA GLU A 953 -34.06 -71.39 48.31
C GLU A 953 -34.24 -72.82 47.77
N SER A 954 -33.33 -73.73 48.11
CA SER A 954 -33.41 -75.13 47.66
C SER A 954 -34.67 -75.85 48.14
N THR A 955 -35.29 -75.35 49.21
CA THR A 955 -36.52 -75.86 49.83
C THR A 955 -37.80 -75.31 49.21
N ASP A 956 -37.73 -74.28 48.38
CA ASP A 956 -38.91 -73.73 47.72
C ASP A 956 -39.49 -74.75 46.74
N VAL A 957 -40.82 -74.80 46.64
CA VAL A 957 -41.55 -75.72 45.76
C VAL A 957 -42.19 -74.96 44.63
N ILE A 958 -41.91 -75.38 43.39
CA ILE A 958 -42.57 -74.90 42.18
C ILE A 958 -43.73 -75.86 41.87
N ILE A 959 -44.93 -75.33 41.67
CA ILE A 959 -46.15 -76.10 41.35
C ILE A 959 -46.84 -75.55 40.09
N THR A 960 -47.37 -76.44 39.26
CA THR A 960 -48.14 -76.05 38.06
C THR A 960 -49.54 -75.56 38.44
N LYS A 961 -50.11 -74.63 37.66
CA LYS A 961 -51.50 -74.19 37.89
C LYS A 961 -52.53 -75.32 37.81
N ASP A 962 -52.29 -76.32 36.96
CA ASP A 962 -53.12 -77.50 36.86
C ASP A 962 -53.10 -78.30 38.18
N ALA A 963 -51.93 -78.51 38.77
CA ALA A 963 -51.78 -79.16 40.08
C ALA A 963 -52.37 -78.31 41.22
N VAL A 964 -52.27 -76.98 41.17
CA VAL A 964 -52.95 -76.07 42.11
C VAL A 964 -54.48 -76.20 41.99
N SER A 965 -55.01 -76.35 40.78
CA SER A 965 -56.45 -76.51 40.53
C SER A 965 -56.95 -77.90 40.96
N GLU A 966 -56.24 -78.96 40.62
CA GLU A 966 -56.55 -80.35 41.03
C GLU A 966 -56.55 -80.52 42.55
N ARG A 967 -55.66 -79.81 43.27
CA ARG A 967 -55.61 -79.80 44.73
C ARG A 967 -56.67 -78.89 45.39
N GLY A 968 -57.49 -78.22 44.60
CA GLY A 968 -58.51 -77.29 45.09
C GLY A 968 -57.93 -76.01 45.73
N TRP A 969 -56.68 -75.67 45.41
CA TRP A 969 -55.97 -74.49 45.95
C TRP A 969 -56.17 -73.24 45.10
N SER A 970 -56.88 -73.34 43.96
CA SER A 970 -57.21 -72.21 43.10
C SER A 970 -58.22 -71.28 43.78
N THR A 971 -57.81 -70.05 44.07
CA THR A 971 -58.72 -68.97 44.45
C THR A 971 -59.49 -68.52 43.21
N THR A 972 -60.72 -68.98 43.02
CA THR A 972 -61.63 -68.45 42.01
C THR A 972 -61.99 -67.01 42.40
N PHE A 973 -61.33 -66.01 41.81
CA PHE A 973 -61.80 -64.63 41.89
C PHE A 973 -62.93 -64.46 40.86
N THR A 974 -64.17 -64.62 41.32
CA THR A 974 -65.36 -64.10 40.65
C THR A 974 -65.32 -62.58 40.68
N ALA A 975 -65.22 -61.95 39.51
CA ALA A 975 -65.55 -60.54 39.33
C ALA A 975 -66.30 -60.33 38.00
N ASN A 976 -67.35 -59.52 38.06
CA ASN A 976 -68.33 -59.27 37.00
C ASN A 976 -67.68 -58.74 35.72
N THR A 977 -67.69 -59.53 34.64
CA THR A 977 -67.11 -59.13 33.36
C THR A 977 -68.19 -58.87 32.31
N LEU A 978 -68.33 -57.61 31.92
CA LEU A 978 -68.98 -57.14 30.69
C LEU A 978 -68.52 -57.88 29.42
N LEU A 979 -67.32 -58.47 29.47
CA LEU A 979 -66.64 -59.18 28.37
C LEU A 979 -66.33 -60.65 28.70
N SER A 980 -67.06 -61.29 29.64
CA SER A 980 -66.89 -62.72 29.93
C SER A 980 -67.02 -63.55 28.67
N GLY A 981 -66.01 -64.36 28.35
CA GLY A 981 -66.01 -65.27 27.21
C GLY A 981 -65.40 -64.72 25.92
N ILE A 982 -64.88 -63.48 25.94
CA ILE A 982 -64.10 -62.92 24.82
C ILE A 982 -62.60 -63.17 25.09
N SER A 983 -61.86 -63.59 24.05
CA SER A 983 -60.42 -63.83 24.16
C SER A 983 -59.67 -62.52 24.44
N ALA A 984 -58.56 -62.58 25.19
CA ALA A 984 -57.76 -61.38 25.50
C ALA A 984 -57.29 -60.62 24.23
N LYS A 985 -57.10 -61.34 23.12
CA LYS A 985 -56.76 -60.74 21.81
C LYS A 985 -57.92 -59.96 21.18
N ASP A 986 -59.14 -60.46 21.30
CA ASP A 986 -60.32 -59.76 20.78
C ASP A 986 -60.72 -58.58 21.68
N THR A 987 -60.48 -58.70 22.98
CA THR A 987 -60.56 -57.59 23.94
C THR A 987 -59.61 -56.45 23.56
N ALA A 988 -58.37 -56.75 23.14
CA ALA A 988 -57.42 -55.73 22.66
C ALA A 988 -57.93 -54.97 21.43
N LYS A 989 -58.49 -55.68 20.44
CA LYS A 989 -59.08 -55.05 19.25
C LYS A 989 -60.26 -54.14 19.59
N LYS A 990 -61.01 -54.47 20.64
CA LYS A 990 -62.18 -53.72 21.08
C LYS A 990 -61.82 -52.45 21.83
N ILE A 991 -60.86 -52.52 22.75
CA ILE A 991 -60.52 -51.41 23.66
C ILE A 991 -59.52 -50.45 23.03
N TYR A 992 -58.53 -50.94 22.28
CA TYR A 992 -57.44 -50.12 21.74
C TYR A 992 -57.91 -48.89 20.93
N PRO A 993 -58.93 -49.00 20.05
CA PRO A 993 -59.47 -47.84 19.32
C PRO A 993 -60.20 -46.82 20.22
N LEU A 994 -60.61 -47.23 21.43
CA LEU A 994 -61.33 -46.39 22.38
C LEU A 994 -60.40 -45.55 23.25
N LEU A 995 -59.10 -45.89 23.33
CA LEU A 995 -58.10 -45.17 24.13
C LEU A 995 -58.07 -43.66 23.82
N ASN A 996 -58.13 -43.27 22.55
CA ASN A 996 -58.15 -41.86 22.13
C ASN A 996 -59.47 -41.13 22.41
N LYS A 997 -60.51 -41.85 22.84
CA LYS A 997 -61.84 -41.28 23.12
C LYS A 997 -62.15 -41.26 24.61
N LEU A 998 -61.45 -42.10 25.39
CA LEU A 998 -61.63 -42.26 26.83
C LEU A 998 -61.55 -40.92 27.56
N SER A 999 -60.45 -40.19 27.44
CA SER A 999 -60.26 -38.92 28.16
C SER A 999 -61.32 -37.87 27.77
N SER A 1000 -61.75 -37.82 26.50
CA SER A 1000 -62.86 -36.98 26.06
C SER A 1000 -64.20 -37.37 26.71
N TRP A 1001 -64.50 -38.67 26.85
CA TRP A 1001 -65.73 -39.14 27.51
C TRP A 1001 -65.76 -38.77 29.00
N TYR A 1002 -64.66 -38.98 29.72
CA TYR A 1002 -64.57 -38.60 31.14
C TYR A 1002 -64.55 -37.07 31.33
N THR A 1003 -63.92 -36.31 30.43
CA THR A 1003 -63.90 -34.83 30.49
C THR A 1003 -65.29 -34.24 30.28
N ARG A 1004 -66.07 -34.79 29.34
CA ARG A 1004 -67.45 -34.37 29.04
C ARG A 1004 -68.50 -34.99 29.98
N GLY A 1005 -68.06 -35.75 30.99
CA GLY A 1005 -68.93 -36.41 31.98
C GLY A 1005 -69.82 -37.52 31.42
N LYS A 1006 -69.47 -38.06 30.24
CA LYS A 1006 -70.19 -39.15 29.56
C LYS A 1006 -69.77 -40.54 30.05
N ALA A 1007 -68.58 -40.64 30.65
CA ALA A 1007 -68.13 -41.82 31.40
C ALA A 1007 -67.73 -41.37 32.81
N LYS A 1008 -68.05 -42.20 33.81
CA LYS A 1008 -67.88 -41.91 35.24
C LYS A 1008 -67.41 -43.12 36.05
N THR A 1009 -67.52 -44.34 35.51
CA THR A 1009 -67.04 -45.55 36.18
C THR A 1009 -65.52 -45.54 36.34
N ASN A 1010 -64.99 -46.07 37.45
CA ASN A 1010 -63.54 -46.27 37.57
C ASN A 1010 -63.11 -47.50 36.78
N ILE A 1011 -61.89 -47.47 36.24
CA ILE A 1011 -61.28 -48.63 35.62
C ILE A 1011 -60.35 -49.27 36.65
N LYS A 1012 -60.81 -50.36 37.24
CA LYS A 1012 -60.07 -51.09 38.28
C LYS A 1012 -58.77 -51.68 37.73
N TYR A 1013 -58.81 -52.16 36.49
CA TYR A 1013 -57.62 -52.66 35.82
C TYR A 1013 -57.73 -52.44 34.31
N LEU A 1014 -56.64 -52.03 33.67
CA LEU A 1014 -56.51 -51.94 32.22
C LEU A 1014 -55.10 -52.34 31.81
N SER A 1015 -54.96 -53.40 31.02
CA SER A 1015 -53.68 -53.90 30.55
C SER A 1015 -53.69 -54.08 29.04
N PHE A 1016 -52.56 -53.77 28.40
CA PHE A 1016 -52.24 -54.16 27.03
C PHE A 1016 -50.86 -54.80 27.01
N GLY A 1017 -50.74 -56.05 26.57
CA GLY A 1017 -49.47 -56.72 26.32
C GLY A 1017 -49.21 -56.89 24.83
N GLY A 1018 -47.95 -56.80 24.41
CA GLY A 1018 -47.56 -57.15 23.04
C GLY A 1018 -47.94 -56.11 21.98
N LEU A 1019 -48.05 -54.83 22.32
CA LEU A 1019 -48.23 -53.73 21.36
C LEU A 1019 -46.96 -53.52 20.54
N GLN A 1020 -47.05 -53.40 19.21
CA GLN A 1020 -45.88 -53.34 18.35
C GLN A 1020 -45.47 -51.91 18.02
N LEU A 1021 -44.24 -51.54 18.34
CA LEU A 1021 -43.62 -50.27 18.00
C LEU A 1021 -43.09 -50.28 16.55
N PRO A 1022 -42.77 -49.11 15.94
CA PRO A 1022 -42.40 -49.03 14.53
C PRO A 1022 -41.14 -49.82 14.16
N SER A 1023 -40.25 -50.08 15.12
CA SER A 1023 -39.04 -50.89 14.95
C SER A 1023 -39.29 -52.40 15.04
N GLY A 1024 -40.53 -52.83 15.33
CA GLY A 1024 -40.90 -54.22 15.56
C GLY A 1024 -40.83 -54.68 17.03
N ALA A 1025 -40.30 -53.85 17.94
CA ALA A 1025 -40.27 -54.13 19.38
C ALA A 1025 -41.68 -54.16 20.01
N THR A 1026 -41.86 -54.93 21.09
CA THR A 1026 -43.14 -55.06 21.80
C THR A 1026 -43.18 -54.22 23.08
N LEU A 1027 -44.32 -53.61 23.36
CA LEU A 1027 -44.61 -52.79 24.53
C LEU A 1027 -45.77 -53.43 25.34
N ARG A 1028 -45.63 -53.46 26.67
CA ARG A 1028 -46.71 -53.76 27.61
C ARG A 1028 -46.99 -52.53 28.47
N VAL A 1029 -48.27 -52.25 28.72
CA VAL A 1029 -48.73 -51.14 29.57
C VAL A 1029 -49.84 -51.65 30.47
N ASP A 1030 -49.65 -51.47 31.78
CA ASP A 1030 -50.60 -51.90 32.81
C ASP A 1030 -51.01 -50.70 33.66
N PHE A 1031 -52.31 -50.59 33.93
CA PHE A 1031 -52.90 -49.58 34.79
C PHE A 1031 -53.79 -50.26 35.83
N GLY A 1032 -53.62 -49.87 37.09
CA GLY A 1032 -54.48 -50.28 38.20
C GLY A 1032 -55.20 -49.08 38.80
N ASN A 1033 -56.47 -49.28 39.16
CA ASN A 1033 -57.33 -48.34 39.90
C ASN A 1033 -57.39 -46.92 39.30
N LEU A 1034 -57.60 -46.80 37.99
CA LEU A 1034 -57.74 -45.52 37.31
C LEU A 1034 -59.08 -44.85 37.67
N THR A 1035 -59.00 -43.68 38.29
CA THR A 1035 -60.17 -42.84 38.55
C THR A 1035 -60.49 -41.96 37.33
N PRO A 1036 -61.71 -41.39 37.24
CA PRO A 1036 -62.07 -40.39 36.24
C PRO A 1036 -61.11 -39.20 36.14
N ARG A 1037 -60.37 -38.87 37.21
CA ARG A 1037 -59.37 -37.81 37.19
C ARG A 1037 -58.12 -38.26 36.44
N ASP A 1038 -57.61 -39.45 36.75
CA ASP A 1038 -56.37 -39.99 36.18
C ASP A 1038 -56.53 -40.22 34.68
N ILE A 1039 -57.69 -40.69 34.24
CA ILE A 1039 -58.00 -40.91 32.82
C ILE A 1039 -57.96 -39.59 32.02
N LYS A 1040 -58.28 -38.45 32.65
CA LYS A 1040 -58.20 -37.13 31.99
C LYS A 1040 -56.76 -36.67 31.82
N GLU A 1041 -55.91 -36.90 32.81
CA GLU A 1041 -54.49 -36.52 32.76
C GLU A 1041 -53.69 -37.40 31.78
N LEU A 1042 -54.16 -38.63 31.53
CA LEU A 1042 -53.52 -39.58 30.61
C LEU A 1042 -53.91 -39.38 29.12
N ASP A 1043 -54.62 -38.31 28.76
CA ASP A 1043 -55.08 -38.06 27.38
C ASP A 1043 -53.92 -38.04 26.37
N GLU A 1044 -52.86 -37.27 26.67
CA GLU A 1044 -51.69 -37.18 25.80
C GLU A 1044 -50.93 -38.51 25.73
N PHE A 1045 -50.87 -39.26 26.83
CA PHE A 1045 -50.25 -40.59 26.85
C PHE A 1045 -51.01 -41.56 25.92
N PHE A 1046 -52.34 -41.61 26.00
CA PHE A 1046 -53.14 -42.47 25.13
C PHE A 1046 -53.06 -42.06 23.65
N ALA A 1047 -53.03 -40.76 23.38
CA ALA A 1047 -52.84 -40.24 22.02
C ALA A 1047 -51.48 -40.63 21.43
N ILE A 1048 -50.41 -40.52 22.21
CA ILE A 1048 -49.06 -40.93 21.79
C ILE A 1048 -49.01 -42.45 21.64
N LEU A 1049 -49.55 -43.21 22.60
CA LEU A 1049 -49.53 -44.67 22.59
C LEU A 1049 -50.19 -45.25 21.33
N THR A 1050 -51.34 -44.70 20.93
CA THR A 1050 -52.06 -45.15 19.72
C THR A 1050 -51.44 -44.64 18.42
N HIS A 1051 -50.62 -43.59 18.48
CA HIS A 1051 -49.87 -43.10 17.33
C HIS A 1051 -48.60 -43.94 17.08
N VAL A 1052 -47.88 -44.25 18.16
CA VAL A 1052 -46.55 -44.88 18.09
C VAL A 1052 -46.65 -46.40 18.03
N ALA A 1053 -47.52 -47.00 18.83
CA ALA A 1053 -47.70 -48.45 18.85
C ALA A 1053 -48.85 -48.89 17.93
N LYS A 1054 -48.89 -50.17 17.55
CA LYS A 1054 -49.97 -50.79 16.79
C LYS A 1054 -50.33 -52.15 17.39
N LEU A 1055 -51.57 -52.58 17.17
CA LEU A 1055 -51.97 -53.95 17.46
C LEU A 1055 -51.21 -54.93 16.55
N SER A 1056 -50.74 -56.03 17.14
CA SER A 1056 -50.14 -57.16 16.44
C SER A 1056 -50.95 -58.44 16.70
N ASP A 1057 -50.57 -59.54 16.06
CA ASP A 1057 -51.23 -60.82 16.26
C ASP A 1057 -51.01 -61.43 17.65
N SER A 1058 -50.03 -60.94 18.41
CA SER A 1058 -49.75 -61.35 19.78
C SER A 1058 -50.24 -60.32 20.82
N THR A 1059 -50.96 -59.27 20.42
CA THR A 1059 -51.45 -58.28 21.39
C THR A 1059 -52.65 -58.82 22.17
N ASP A 1060 -52.54 -58.81 23.48
CA ASP A 1060 -53.62 -59.10 24.42
C ASP A 1060 -54.01 -57.85 25.23
N ALA A 1061 -55.25 -57.80 25.70
CA ALA A 1061 -55.70 -56.76 26.61
C ALA A 1061 -56.74 -57.28 27.59
N GLU A 1062 -56.79 -56.63 28.74
CA GLU A 1062 -57.73 -56.91 29.81
C GLU A 1062 -58.27 -55.60 30.38
N ILE A 1063 -59.56 -55.56 30.70
CA ILE A 1063 -60.19 -54.42 31.38
C ILE A 1063 -61.19 -54.89 32.41
N GLU A 1064 -61.13 -54.28 33.60
CA GLU A 1064 -62.09 -54.46 34.68
C GLU A 1064 -62.59 -53.09 35.13
N LEU A 1065 -63.92 -52.95 35.28
CA LEU A 1065 -64.58 -51.72 35.73
C LEU A 1065 -65.19 -51.93 37.12
N ASP A 1066 -65.16 -50.90 37.98
CA ASP A 1066 -65.71 -50.98 39.34
C ASP A 1066 -67.24 -51.15 39.34
N ASP A 1067 -67.94 -50.46 38.42
CA ASP A 1067 -69.39 -50.55 38.24
C ASP A 1067 -69.72 -50.71 36.75
N THR A 1068 -70.51 -51.75 36.44
CA THR A 1068 -70.92 -52.12 35.08
C THR A 1068 -72.42 -51.96 34.83
N THR A 1069 -73.15 -51.37 35.79
CA THR A 1069 -74.63 -51.36 35.82
C THR A 1069 -75.25 -50.12 35.15
N ASP A 1070 -74.49 -49.03 35.01
CA ASP A 1070 -74.96 -47.80 34.37
C ASP A 1070 -74.81 -47.85 32.84
N ASP A 1071 -75.88 -48.28 32.15
CA ASP A 1071 -75.94 -48.33 30.68
C ASP A 1071 -75.89 -46.95 29.99
N SER A 1072 -75.96 -45.86 30.76
CA SER A 1072 -75.77 -44.50 30.24
C SER A 1072 -74.31 -44.06 30.17
N ASP A 1073 -73.39 -44.81 30.81
CA ASP A 1073 -71.94 -44.59 30.72
C ASP A 1073 -71.44 -45.01 29.33
N GLU A 1074 -70.83 -44.07 28.61
CA GLU A 1074 -70.39 -44.28 27.24
C GLU A 1074 -69.29 -45.35 27.13
N LEU A 1075 -68.44 -45.54 28.16
CA LEU A 1075 -67.46 -46.62 28.16
C LEU A 1075 -68.14 -47.99 28.27
N ILE A 1076 -69.07 -48.12 29.23
CA ILE A 1076 -69.85 -49.37 29.41
C ILE A 1076 -70.63 -49.69 28.13
N LYS A 1077 -71.27 -48.70 27.54
CA LYS A 1077 -72.04 -48.84 26.30
C LYS A 1077 -71.19 -49.35 25.14
N GLN A 1078 -69.99 -48.78 24.95
CA GLN A 1078 -69.09 -49.19 23.85
C GLN A 1078 -68.45 -50.56 24.10
N LEU A 1079 -68.31 -50.97 25.36
CA LEU A 1079 -67.86 -52.32 25.70
C LEU A 1079 -68.97 -53.37 25.56
N LYS A 1080 -70.26 -52.99 25.60
CA LYS A 1080 -71.39 -53.88 25.29
C LYS A 1080 -71.62 -54.09 23.79
N MET A 1081 -71.40 -53.06 22.96
CA MET A 1081 -71.55 -53.12 21.49
C MET A 1081 -70.50 -54.02 20.85
#